data_AF-A0A5E5Q540-F1
#
_entry.id   AF-A0A5E5Q540-F1
#
_cell.length_a   1.000
_cell.length_b   1.000
_cell.length_c   1.000
_cell.angle_alpha   90.00
_cell.angle_beta   90.00
_cell.angle_gamma   90.00
#
_symmetry.space_group_name_H-M   'P 1'
#
loop_
_entity.id
_entity.type
_entity.pdbx_description
1 polymer ?
#
loop_
_entity_poly.entity_id
_entity_poly.type
_entity_poly.pdbx_seq_one_letter_code
_entity_poly.pdbx_strand_id
1 'polypeptide(L)'
;TGGTKTVYSWDTDKGGMSQKTETVKSHSGVLKNPLINLNEEIQRLEELLKSTSEKQSKHSDLLSRTLYAFRAFHEVREYELGFYHSDLKAFKLNFDEHLRTNPNSEIIGELNRINVVLQDFITDIEAQDLRRTEQSVQQSVLLVREKYEATKVLEVGDKVKKLGRTHKWLLSLASRSSEMHEQLKHDISAIEHEIRVAKESQAKLEKWNVSNISDISQGDITDPFVGYKRQIIITIENNPALIRDELRLAGKYPDNTTIVHMDENGNYKVVYGLKLDRIPKGDIKIVINAHGDSEGIISRSIEEIAEHISIIDRATGEGSVVRKVSLIACNLGGGYVERFLPELRKKGVSNTKVSVRLADVRVGADGRKIMLDSEGVSRKYRSNALKKTYAFNEKGEIIPVDSYTDEHYDVSLSIDKDGSPKIERIYGNQRLSELQGALKVFVKAESFSETEEMLHQFKDILPSGASIAHLSIKTPKDNDWFAQGNVLQQMQNLDNFGGRLNASVVVYSDSEDAQVSLAARNRDSGVRIVKGDTRFIKDPLMSKNVMAILELGRLESNQQHLMFQGDDFDADISVRILHEGEDHPTTRETLENLGLISQVTQQSIADIDIIVSTTENPGHYLELVKALSDKYKVTITVRKEIASGALAEWLSKTPQDSDVIVRTPPHLAETQPHNDKKLQDWDTPNQEQI
;
A
#
# COMPACT_ATOMS: atom_id res chain seq x y z
N THR A 1 -25.26 -14.92 -37.98
CA THR A 1 -25.80 -13.86 -38.85
C THR A 1 -26.37 -14.51 -40.11
N GLY A 2 -27.59 -14.14 -40.50
CA GLY A 2 -28.28 -14.74 -41.64
C GLY A 2 -27.54 -14.46 -42.95
N GLY A 3 -27.33 -15.51 -43.73
CA GLY A 3 -26.62 -15.47 -45.00
C GLY A 3 -26.44 -16.88 -45.56
N THR A 4 -26.31 -16.99 -46.87
CA THR A 4 -26.02 -18.24 -47.56
C THR A 4 -24.57 -18.63 -47.29
N LYS A 5 -24.34 -19.85 -46.79
CA LYS A 5 -22.97 -20.38 -46.65
C LYS A 5 -22.74 -21.42 -47.73
N THR A 6 -21.61 -21.29 -48.42
CA THR A 6 -21.11 -22.30 -49.36
C THR A 6 -20.07 -23.14 -48.63
N VAL A 7 -20.36 -24.43 -48.48
CA VAL A 7 -19.44 -25.41 -47.90
C VAL A 7 -18.78 -26.17 -49.04
N TYR A 8 -17.45 -26.28 -48.96
CA TYR A 8 -16.65 -27.05 -49.89
C TYR A 8 -16.23 -28.36 -49.24
N SER A 9 -16.49 -29.48 -49.91
CA SER A 9 -16.09 -30.82 -49.46
C SER A 9 -15.40 -31.56 -50.61
N TRP A 10 -14.37 -32.33 -50.28
CA TRP A 10 -13.70 -33.17 -51.27
C TRP A 10 -14.55 -34.42 -51.54
N ASP A 11 -15.05 -34.56 -52.78
CA ASP A 11 -15.82 -35.72 -53.22
C ASP A 11 -14.85 -36.75 -53.79
N THR A 12 -14.61 -37.82 -53.04
CA THR A 12 -13.68 -38.90 -53.39
C THR A 12 -14.14 -39.71 -54.60
N ASP A 13 -15.44 -39.79 -54.86
CA ASP A 13 -15.99 -40.59 -55.97
C ASP A 13 -15.91 -39.84 -57.31
N LYS A 14 -15.92 -38.51 -57.26
CA LYS A 14 -15.77 -37.63 -58.43
C LYS A 14 -14.36 -37.05 -58.60
N GLY A 15 -13.45 -37.32 -57.66
CA GLY A 15 -12.06 -36.88 -57.71
C GLY A 15 -11.90 -35.36 -57.74
N GLY A 16 -12.73 -34.62 -57.00
CA GLY A 16 -12.69 -33.15 -57.03
C GLY A 16 -13.45 -32.46 -55.91
N MET A 17 -13.30 -31.13 -55.84
CA MET A 17 -13.97 -30.30 -54.84
C MET A 17 -15.44 -30.10 -55.21
N SER A 18 -16.33 -30.56 -54.35
CA SER A 18 -17.78 -30.34 -54.45
C SER A 18 -18.19 -29.16 -53.58
N GLN A 19 -19.08 -28.31 -54.09
CA GLN A 19 -19.62 -27.17 -53.33
C GLN A 19 -21.12 -27.35 -53.13
N LYS A 20 -21.59 -27.06 -51.91
CA LYS A 20 -23.00 -27.03 -51.57
C LYS A 20 -23.34 -25.70 -50.94
N THR A 21 -24.31 -25.01 -51.53
CA THR A 21 -24.81 -23.73 -51.02
C THR A 21 -26.10 -24.00 -50.27
N GLU A 22 -26.11 -23.73 -48.97
CA GLU A 22 -27.28 -23.92 -48.13
C GLU A 22 -27.79 -22.59 -47.59
N THR A 23 -29.11 -22.40 -47.68
CA THR A 23 -29.79 -21.28 -47.05
C THR A 23 -30.04 -21.65 -45.60
N VAL A 24 -29.21 -21.12 -44.70
CA VAL A 24 -29.37 -21.36 -43.27
C VAL A 24 -30.55 -20.54 -42.78
N LYS A 25 -31.69 -21.19 -42.50
CA LYS A 25 -32.77 -20.56 -41.71
C LYS A 25 -32.15 -20.12 -40.39
N SER A 26 -32.44 -18.89 -39.98
CA SER A 26 -32.01 -18.37 -38.69
C SER A 26 -32.53 -19.28 -37.57
N HIS A 27 -31.70 -20.22 -37.13
CA HIS A 27 -31.69 -20.57 -35.73
C HIS A 27 -30.87 -19.46 -35.13
N SER A 28 -31.53 -18.43 -34.60
CA SER A 28 -30.90 -17.64 -33.55
C SER A 28 -30.45 -18.67 -32.53
N GLY A 29 -29.17 -19.04 -32.57
CA GLY A 29 -28.50 -19.71 -31.48
C GLY A 29 -28.35 -18.74 -30.31
N VAL A 30 -29.45 -18.09 -29.91
CA VAL A 30 -29.69 -17.90 -28.49
C VAL A 30 -29.91 -19.34 -28.04
N LEU A 31 -28.87 -19.95 -27.49
CA LEU A 31 -29.02 -21.18 -26.72
C LEU A 31 -30.08 -20.88 -25.66
N LYS A 32 -31.36 -21.18 -25.95
CA LYS A 32 -32.40 -21.15 -24.94
C LYS A 32 -31.99 -22.21 -23.95
N ASN A 33 -31.69 -21.80 -22.72
CA ASN A 33 -31.48 -22.69 -21.61
C ASN A 33 -32.73 -23.60 -21.52
N PRO A 34 -32.61 -24.92 -21.79
CA PRO A 34 -33.77 -25.80 -21.91
C PRO A 34 -34.42 -26.13 -20.56
N LEU A 35 -33.91 -25.55 -19.47
CA LEU A 35 -34.18 -26.01 -18.12
C LEU A 35 -35.46 -25.38 -17.56
N ILE A 36 -35.64 -24.06 -17.64
CA ILE A 36 -36.90 -23.36 -17.29
C ILE A 36 -37.02 -22.06 -18.13
N ASN A 37 -38.18 -21.81 -18.75
CA ASN A 37 -38.46 -20.55 -19.45
C ASN A 37 -38.75 -19.41 -18.46
N LEU A 38 -37.69 -18.83 -17.87
CA LEU A 38 -37.81 -17.70 -16.93
C LEU A 38 -38.13 -16.35 -17.59
N ASN A 39 -38.24 -16.29 -18.93
CA ASN A 39 -38.40 -15.02 -19.65
C ASN A 39 -39.63 -14.22 -19.22
N GLU A 40 -40.77 -14.90 -19.06
CA GLU A 40 -42.02 -14.26 -18.64
C GLU A 40 -41.93 -13.72 -17.21
N GLU A 41 -41.29 -14.47 -16.30
CA GLU A 41 -41.14 -14.06 -14.90
C GLU A 41 -40.08 -12.96 -14.72
N ILE A 42 -39.00 -12.98 -15.52
CA ILE A 42 -38.01 -11.88 -15.58
C ILE A 42 -38.70 -10.60 -16.06
N GLN A 43 -39.46 -10.65 -17.16
CA GLN A 43 -40.16 -9.48 -17.70
C GLN A 43 -41.18 -8.93 -16.70
N ARG A 44 -41.94 -9.81 -16.03
CA ARG A 44 -42.92 -9.42 -15.01
C ARG A 44 -42.26 -8.78 -13.79
N LEU A 45 -41.13 -9.33 -13.32
CA LEU A 45 -40.35 -8.73 -12.22
C LEU A 45 -39.80 -7.34 -12.59
N GLU A 46 -39.37 -7.14 -13.84
CA GLU A 46 -38.94 -5.83 -14.34
C GLU A 46 -40.08 -4.81 -14.35
N GLU A 47 -41.29 -5.21 -14.76
CA GLU A 47 -42.49 -4.37 -14.71
C GLU A 47 -42.92 -4.06 -13.27
N LEU A 48 -42.82 -5.05 -12.37
CA LEU A 48 -43.10 -4.89 -10.95
C LEU A 48 -42.12 -3.90 -10.29
N LEU A 49 -40.84 -3.92 -10.68
CA LEU A 49 -39.82 -3.00 -10.19
C LEU A 49 -39.98 -1.59 -10.78
N LYS A 50 -40.45 -1.45 -12.02
CA LYS A 50 -40.71 -0.15 -12.68
C LYS A 50 -41.94 0.59 -12.14
N SER A 51 -42.93 -0.12 -11.62
CA SER A 51 -44.21 0.45 -11.16
C SER A 51 -44.18 1.04 -9.75
N THR A 52 -42.99 1.35 -9.21
CA THR A 52 -42.75 1.57 -7.79
C THR A 52 -43.46 2.81 -7.21
N SER A 53 -44.37 2.57 -6.26
CA SER A 53 -44.85 3.58 -5.29
C SER A 53 -43.99 3.57 -4.01
N GLU A 54 -44.01 4.64 -3.20
CA GLU A 54 -43.29 4.74 -1.90
C GLU A 54 -43.54 3.51 -0.97
N LYS A 55 -44.70 2.86 -1.12
CA LYS A 55 -45.15 1.70 -0.34
C LYS A 55 -44.55 0.35 -0.76
N GLN A 56 -44.04 0.23 -1.99
CA GLN A 56 -43.37 -0.98 -2.50
C GLN A 56 -41.86 -1.00 -2.19
N SER A 57 -41.30 0.10 -1.68
CA SER A 57 -39.86 0.22 -1.37
C SER A 57 -39.36 -0.86 -0.41
N LYS A 58 -40.19 -1.29 0.56
CA LYS A 58 -39.86 -2.37 1.52
C LYS A 58 -39.67 -3.76 0.89
N HIS A 59 -40.05 -3.94 -0.37
CA HIS A 59 -39.88 -5.20 -1.11
C HIS A 59 -38.81 -5.11 -2.21
N SER A 60 -38.30 -3.90 -2.47
CA SER A 60 -37.42 -3.60 -3.61
C SER A 60 -36.14 -4.43 -3.59
N ASP A 61 -35.49 -4.59 -2.42
CA ASP A 61 -34.25 -5.37 -2.31
C ASP A 61 -34.50 -6.86 -2.63
N LEU A 62 -35.56 -7.45 -2.07
CA LEU A 62 -35.92 -8.84 -2.36
C LEU A 62 -36.20 -9.05 -3.85
N LEU A 63 -37.06 -8.21 -4.44
CA LEU A 63 -37.44 -8.31 -5.85
C LEU A 63 -36.24 -8.12 -6.79
N SER A 64 -35.35 -7.17 -6.47
CA SER A 64 -34.12 -6.94 -7.23
C SER A 64 -33.17 -8.14 -7.16
N ARG A 65 -33.03 -8.76 -5.98
CA ARG A 65 -32.25 -9.98 -5.81
C ARG A 65 -32.86 -11.17 -6.54
N THR A 66 -34.19 -11.32 -6.53
CA THR A 66 -34.88 -12.36 -7.31
C THR A 66 -34.65 -12.18 -8.80
N LEU A 67 -34.80 -10.96 -9.32
CA LEU A 67 -34.56 -10.66 -10.73
C LEU A 67 -33.11 -10.97 -11.12
N TYR A 68 -32.15 -10.57 -10.30
CA TYR A 68 -30.74 -10.90 -10.52
C TYR A 68 -30.51 -12.42 -10.55
N ALA A 69 -31.10 -13.15 -9.60
CA ALA A 69 -31.02 -14.60 -9.55
C ALA A 69 -31.60 -15.23 -10.82
N PHE A 70 -32.83 -14.88 -11.20
CA PHE A 70 -33.48 -15.43 -12.40
C PHE A 70 -32.68 -15.16 -13.67
N ARG A 71 -32.11 -13.96 -13.83
CA ARG A 71 -31.23 -13.64 -14.96
C ARG A 71 -29.96 -14.50 -14.96
N ALA A 72 -29.31 -14.64 -13.80
CA ALA A 72 -28.13 -15.50 -13.69
C ALA A 72 -28.47 -16.94 -14.08
N PHE A 73 -29.55 -17.50 -13.53
CA PHE A 73 -29.98 -18.87 -13.81
C PHE A 73 -30.45 -19.08 -15.25
N HIS A 74 -31.01 -18.05 -15.90
CA HIS A 74 -31.39 -18.12 -17.31
C HIS A 74 -30.18 -18.40 -18.22
N GLU A 75 -28.97 -17.97 -17.82
CA GLU A 75 -27.74 -18.13 -18.62
C GLU A 75 -26.85 -19.31 -18.20
N VAL A 76 -27.11 -19.91 -17.02
CA VAL A 76 -26.29 -20.99 -16.45
C VAL A 76 -26.56 -22.33 -17.14
N ARG A 77 -25.49 -23.08 -17.43
CA ARG A 77 -25.58 -24.41 -18.08
C ARG A 77 -26.03 -25.50 -17.11
N GLU A 78 -26.58 -26.59 -17.64
CA GLU A 78 -27.15 -27.69 -16.83
C GLU A 78 -26.17 -28.26 -15.79
N TYR A 79 -24.93 -28.51 -16.20
CA TYR A 79 -23.88 -29.06 -15.33
C TYR A 79 -23.29 -28.02 -14.35
N GLU A 80 -23.67 -26.74 -14.44
CA GLU A 80 -23.26 -25.68 -13.51
C GLU A 80 -24.27 -25.45 -12.38
N LEU A 81 -25.52 -25.93 -12.53
CA LEU A 81 -26.61 -25.69 -11.58
C LEU A 81 -26.30 -26.16 -10.15
N GLY A 82 -25.53 -27.24 -10.00
CA GLY A 82 -25.16 -27.78 -8.70
C GLY A 82 -24.31 -26.83 -7.85
N PHE A 83 -23.54 -25.94 -8.50
CA PHE A 83 -22.74 -24.92 -7.81
C PHE A 83 -23.60 -23.92 -7.03
N TYR A 84 -24.77 -23.58 -7.56
CA TYR A 84 -25.65 -22.54 -7.02
C TYR A 84 -26.83 -23.09 -6.21
N HIS A 85 -27.07 -24.39 -6.26
CA HIS A 85 -28.23 -25.04 -5.63
C HIS A 85 -28.38 -24.72 -4.14
N SER A 86 -27.27 -24.73 -3.38
CA SER A 86 -27.31 -24.41 -1.94
C SER A 86 -27.62 -22.94 -1.65
N ASP A 87 -27.13 -22.01 -2.49
CA ASP A 87 -27.45 -20.59 -2.37
C ASP A 87 -28.92 -20.33 -2.71
N LEU A 88 -29.45 -21.04 -3.70
CA LEU A 88 -30.86 -20.95 -4.11
C LEU A 88 -31.81 -21.42 -2.99
N LYS A 89 -31.48 -22.51 -2.29
CA LYS A 89 -32.23 -22.96 -1.10
C LYS A 89 -32.19 -21.95 0.05
N ALA A 90 -31.02 -21.35 0.31
CA ALA A 90 -30.90 -20.31 1.32
C ALA A 90 -31.68 -19.04 0.93
N PHE A 91 -31.64 -18.68 -0.36
CA PHE A 91 -32.42 -17.57 -0.90
C PHE A 91 -33.92 -17.80 -0.75
N LYS A 92 -34.39 -19.01 -1.04
CA LYS A 92 -35.78 -19.43 -0.82
C LYS A 92 -36.21 -19.30 0.64
N LEU A 93 -35.37 -19.73 1.58
CA LEU A 93 -35.67 -19.59 3.00
C LEU A 93 -35.82 -18.12 3.42
N ASN A 94 -34.94 -17.24 2.93
CA ASN A 94 -35.06 -15.80 3.16
C ASN A 94 -36.33 -15.22 2.52
N PHE A 95 -36.72 -15.72 1.34
CA PHE A 95 -37.95 -15.33 0.66
C PHE A 95 -39.19 -15.74 1.49
N ASP A 96 -39.19 -16.96 2.03
CA ASP A 96 -40.27 -17.47 2.90
C ASP A 96 -40.39 -16.66 4.20
N GLU A 97 -39.26 -16.31 4.80
CA GLU A 97 -39.23 -15.43 5.99
C GLU A 97 -39.76 -14.03 5.68
N HIS A 98 -39.42 -13.48 4.50
CA HIS A 98 -39.95 -12.20 4.06
C HIS A 98 -41.47 -12.23 3.85
N LEU A 99 -42.00 -13.32 3.30
CA LEU A 99 -43.45 -13.55 3.20
C LEU A 99 -44.10 -13.61 4.58
N ARG A 100 -43.50 -14.34 5.52
CA ARG A 100 -44.00 -14.51 6.89
C ARG A 100 -44.03 -13.19 7.68
N THR A 101 -43.05 -12.32 7.45
CA THR A 101 -42.95 -11.00 8.08
C THR A 101 -43.81 -9.94 7.39
N ASN A 102 -44.29 -10.20 6.17
CA ASN A 102 -45.13 -9.28 5.39
C ASN A 102 -46.45 -9.91 4.90
N PRO A 103 -47.27 -10.51 5.78
CA PRO A 103 -48.45 -11.26 5.37
C PRO A 103 -49.54 -10.39 4.73
N ASN A 104 -49.58 -9.09 5.07
CA ASN A 104 -50.56 -8.12 4.58
C ASN A 104 -50.00 -7.22 3.47
N SER A 105 -49.03 -7.72 2.68
CA SER A 105 -48.48 -6.95 1.56
C SER A 105 -49.54 -6.72 0.47
N GLU A 106 -49.59 -5.52 -0.09
CA GLU A 106 -50.46 -5.17 -1.22
C GLU A 106 -50.10 -5.97 -2.49
N ILE A 107 -48.86 -6.47 -2.59
CA ILE A 107 -48.38 -7.32 -3.70
C ILE A 107 -48.23 -8.80 -3.28
N ILE A 108 -48.87 -9.24 -2.19
CA ILE A 108 -48.71 -10.60 -1.66
C ILE A 108 -49.02 -11.70 -2.70
N GLY A 109 -49.94 -11.44 -3.63
CA GLY A 109 -50.24 -12.35 -4.74
C GLY A 109 -49.04 -12.56 -5.69
N GLU A 110 -48.33 -11.49 -6.03
CA GLU A 110 -47.12 -11.55 -6.86
C GLU A 110 -45.96 -12.21 -6.10
N LEU A 111 -45.78 -11.87 -4.82
CA LEU A 111 -44.76 -12.48 -3.98
C LEU A 111 -44.98 -14.00 -3.83
N ASN A 112 -46.22 -14.45 -3.60
CA ASN A 112 -46.55 -15.86 -3.53
C ASN A 112 -46.30 -16.58 -4.87
N ARG A 113 -46.65 -15.94 -6.00
CA ARG A 113 -46.36 -16.48 -7.34
C ARG A 113 -44.87 -16.67 -7.55
N ILE A 114 -44.07 -15.63 -7.28
CA ILE A 114 -42.60 -15.69 -7.38
C ILE A 114 -42.04 -16.81 -6.50
N ASN A 115 -42.58 -16.98 -5.29
CA ASN A 115 -42.15 -18.03 -4.38
C ASN A 115 -42.43 -19.44 -4.92
N VAL A 116 -43.58 -19.63 -5.57
CA VAL A 116 -43.92 -20.89 -6.25
C VAL A 116 -42.96 -21.15 -7.41
N VAL A 117 -42.72 -20.16 -8.27
CA VAL A 117 -41.74 -20.29 -9.37
C VAL A 117 -40.36 -20.64 -8.84
N LEU A 118 -39.93 -20.01 -7.74
CA LEU A 118 -38.65 -20.30 -7.11
C LEU A 118 -38.59 -21.72 -6.54
N GLN A 119 -39.70 -22.21 -5.95
CA GLN A 119 -39.81 -23.57 -5.44
C GLN A 119 -39.77 -24.61 -6.57
N ASP A 120 -40.57 -24.40 -7.62
CA ASP A 120 -40.61 -25.26 -8.80
C ASP A 120 -39.22 -25.35 -9.44
N PHE A 121 -38.54 -24.20 -9.55
CA PHE A 121 -37.18 -24.13 -10.05
C PHE A 121 -36.18 -24.95 -9.21
N ILE A 122 -36.26 -24.91 -7.88
CA ILE A 122 -35.43 -25.75 -7.00
C ILE A 122 -35.73 -27.24 -7.24
N THR A 123 -37.01 -27.61 -7.30
CA THR A 123 -37.43 -29.00 -7.49
C THR A 123 -37.01 -29.54 -8.85
N ASP A 124 -37.06 -28.72 -9.90
CA ASP A 124 -36.58 -29.10 -11.23
C ASP A 124 -35.07 -29.34 -11.25
N ILE A 125 -34.28 -28.50 -10.57
CA ILE A 125 -32.83 -28.73 -10.40
C ILE A 125 -32.56 -30.06 -9.71
N GLU A 126 -33.27 -30.36 -8.62
CA GLU A 126 -33.11 -31.62 -7.88
C GLU A 126 -33.48 -32.84 -8.74
N ALA A 127 -34.59 -32.76 -9.48
CA ALA A 127 -35.06 -33.82 -10.35
C ALA A 127 -34.17 -34.05 -11.58
N GLN A 128 -33.52 -33.00 -12.08
CA GLN A 128 -32.50 -33.11 -13.13
C GLN A 128 -31.20 -33.67 -12.59
N ASP A 129 -30.79 -33.26 -11.39
CA ASP A 129 -29.60 -33.80 -10.75
C ASP A 129 -29.72 -35.34 -10.66
N LEU A 130 -30.84 -35.87 -10.17
CA LEU A 130 -31.13 -37.32 -10.15
C LEU A 130 -31.05 -38.02 -11.52
N ARG A 131 -31.32 -37.30 -12.62
CA ARG A 131 -31.37 -37.84 -13.99
C ARG A 131 -30.07 -37.62 -14.79
N ARG A 132 -29.05 -36.96 -14.22
CA ARG A 132 -27.78 -36.71 -14.92
C ARG A 132 -27.11 -38.02 -15.33
N THR A 133 -26.65 -38.05 -16.59
CA THR A 133 -25.81 -39.12 -17.09
C THR A 133 -24.45 -39.11 -16.38
N GLU A 134 -23.78 -40.26 -16.35
CA GLU A 134 -22.43 -40.39 -15.79
C GLU A 134 -21.44 -39.40 -16.43
N GLN A 135 -21.59 -39.15 -17.74
CA GLN A 135 -20.81 -38.15 -18.48
C GLN A 135 -21.03 -36.70 -17.97
N SER A 136 -22.28 -36.34 -17.63
CA SER A 136 -22.60 -35.01 -17.07
C SER A 136 -22.05 -34.82 -15.65
N VAL A 137 -22.06 -35.91 -14.85
CA VAL A 137 -21.45 -35.91 -13.51
C VAL A 137 -19.93 -35.70 -13.62
N GLN A 138 -19.25 -36.39 -14.54
CA GLN A 138 -17.81 -36.21 -14.76
C GLN A 138 -17.47 -34.79 -15.24
N GLN A 139 -18.30 -34.17 -16.09
CA GLN A 139 -18.14 -32.74 -16.45
C GLN A 139 -18.30 -31.81 -15.25
N SER A 140 -19.23 -32.11 -14.36
CA SER A 140 -19.43 -31.35 -13.11
C SER A 140 -18.18 -31.44 -12.21
N VAL A 141 -17.55 -32.60 -12.11
CA VAL A 141 -16.29 -32.79 -11.35
C VAL A 141 -15.16 -31.95 -11.94
N LEU A 142 -15.00 -31.93 -13.26
CA LEU A 142 -13.99 -31.09 -13.92
C LEU A 142 -14.22 -29.60 -13.63
N LEU A 143 -15.48 -29.17 -13.69
CA LEU A 143 -15.85 -27.79 -13.40
C LEU A 143 -15.65 -27.44 -11.92
N VAL A 144 -15.92 -28.34 -10.98
CA VAL A 144 -15.60 -28.16 -9.56
C VAL A 144 -14.11 -27.88 -9.38
N ARG A 145 -13.25 -28.65 -10.03
CA ARG A 145 -11.80 -28.47 -9.99
C ARG A 145 -11.37 -27.14 -10.62
N GLU A 146 -11.97 -26.74 -11.74
CA GLU A 146 -11.75 -25.42 -12.33
C GLU A 146 -12.15 -24.28 -11.38
N LYS A 147 -13.32 -24.38 -10.73
CA LYS A 147 -13.77 -23.39 -9.75
C LYS A 147 -12.90 -23.36 -8.51
N TYR A 148 -12.38 -24.51 -8.07
CA TYR A 148 -11.40 -24.61 -6.99
C TYR A 148 -10.11 -23.86 -7.36
N GLU A 149 -9.54 -24.12 -8.53
CA GLU A 149 -8.33 -23.44 -9.01
C GLU A 149 -8.53 -21.92 -9.12
N ALA A 150 -9.69 -21.48 -9.62
CA ALA A 150 -10.02 -20.05 -9.69
C ALA A 150 -10.09 -19.36 -8.32
N THR A 151 -10.26 -20.10 -7.22
CA THR A 151 -10.28 -19.51 -5.86
C THR A 151 -8.90 -19.07 -5.37
N LYS A 152 -7.82 -19.63 -5.93
CA LYS A 152 -6.44 -19.38 -5.47
C LYS A 152 -5.98 -17.93 -5.63
N VAL A 153 -6.65 -17.17 -6.49
CA VAL A 153 -6.32 -15.76 -6.79
C VAL A 153 -7.32 -14.78 -6.15
N LEU A 154 -8.35 -15.28 -5.48
CA LEU A 154 -9.34 -14.45 -4.80
C LEU A 154 -8.80 -13.92 -3.48
N GLU A 155 -9.25 -12.73 -3.11
CA GLU A 155 -9.04 -12.19 -1.77
C GLU A 155 -9.64 -13.14 -0.72
N VAL A 156 -8.98 -13.28 0.44
CA VAL A 156 -9.24 -14.36 1.39
C VAL A 156 -10.71 -14.49 1.80
N GLY A 157 -11.42 -13.38 1.99
CA GLY A 157 -12.85 -13.38 2.35
C GLY A 157 -13.75 -13.97 1.25
N ASP A 158 -13.43 -13.72 -0.02
CA ASP A 158 -14.17 -14.28 -1.15
C ASP A 158 -13.68 -15.70 -1.49
N LYS A 159 -12.39 -16.00 -1.27
CA LYS A 159 -11.82 -17.35 -1.33
C LYS A 159 -12.59 -18.30 -0.39
N VAL A 160 -12.75 -17.95 0.89
CA VAL A 160 -13.49 -18.76 1.88
C VAL A 160 -14.92 -19.03 1.43
N LYS A 161 -15.64 -17.99 0.98
CA LYS A 161 -17.04 -18.16 0.49
C LYS A 161 -17.10 -19.09 -0.71
N LYS A 162 -16.22 -18.88 -1.69
CA LYS A 162 -16.21 -19.66 -2.94
C LYS A 162 -15.82 -21.11 -2.68
N LEU A 163 -14.78 -21.36 -1.88
CA LEU A 163 -14.38 -22.71 -1.46
C LEU A 163 -15.51 -23.43 -0.73
N GLY A 164 -16.23 -22.75 0.17
CA GLY A 164 -17.38 -23.34 0.86
C GLY A 164 -18.50 -23.78 -0.10
N ARG A 165 -18.74 -23.05 -1.19
CA ARG A 165 -19.68 -23.46 -2.24
C ARG A 165 -19.16 -24.67 -3.01
N THR A 166 -17.90 -24.62 -3.42
CA THR A 166 -17.23 -25.71 -4.14
C THR A 166 -17.24 -27.00 -3.32
N HIS A 167 -16.97 -26.94 -2.02
CA HIS A 167 -17.00 -28.07 -1.09
C HIS A 167 -18.38 -28.71 -0.98
N LYS A 168 -19.43 -27.90 -0.75
CA LYS A 168 -20.82 -28.40 -0.70
C LYS A 168 -21.22 -29.09 -1.99
N TRP A 169 -20.86 -28.52 -3.13
CA TRP A 169 -21.16 -29.11 -4.42
C TRP A 169 -20.42 -30.44 -4.63
N LEU A 170 -19.15 -30.50 -4.25
CA LEU A 170 -18.34 -31.71 -4.33
C LEU A 170 -18.90 -32.83 -3.44
N LEU A 171 -19.33 -32.51 -2.21
CA LEU A 171 -20.00 -33.47 -1.32
C LEU A 171 -21.30 -34.01 -1.93
N SER A 172 -22.09 -33.16 -2.57
CA SER A 172 -23.32 -33.57 -3.27
C SER A 172 -23.06 -34.51 -4.45
N LEU A 173 -21.91 -34.35 -5.14
CA LEU A 173 -21.50 -35.28 -6.19
C LEU A 173 -21.02 -36.61 -5.60
N ALA A 174 -20.23 -36.54 -4.52
CA ALA A 174 -19.71 -37.71 -3.83
C ALA A 174 -20.79 -38.59 -3.18
N SER A 175 -21.92 -38.02 -2.76
CA SER A 175 -23.03 -38.77 -2.16
C SER A 175 -23.83 -39.61 -3.16
N ARG A 176 -23.52 -39.55 -4.46
CA ARG A 176 -24.27 -40.26 -5.50
C ARG A 176 -23.98 -41.76 -5.57
N SER A 177 -22.75 -42.16 -5.29
CA SER A 177 -22.34 -43.57 -5.26
C SER A 177 -21.08 -43.77 -4.44
N SER A 178 -20.82 -45.00 -4.02
CA SER A 178 -19.58 -45.40 -3.34
C SER A 178 -18.34 -45.11 -4.18
N GLU A 179 -18.43 -45.34 -5.49
CA GLU A 179 -17.32 -45.14 -6.43
C GLU A 179 -16.99 -43.64 -6.57
N MET A 180 -18.01 -42.78 -6.63
CA MET A 180 -17.82 -41.32 -6.66
C MET A 180 -17.25 -40.78 -5.36
N HIS A 181 -17.69 -41.34 -4.22
CA HIS A 181 -17.12 -40.97 -2.94
C HIS A 181 -15.61 -41.24 -2.89
N GLU A 182 -15.18 -42.44 -3.30
CA GLU A 182 -13.74 -42.78 -3.33
C GLU A 182 -12.97 -41.95 -4.36
N GLN A 183 -13.56 -41.66 -5.54
CA GLN A 183 -12.90 -40.82 -6.55
C GLN A 183 -12.64 -39.38 -6.05
N LEU A 184 -13.57 -38.81 -5.28
CA LEU A 184 -13.55 -37.40 -4.87
C LEU A 184 -12.99 -37.17 -3.46
N LYS A 185 -12.69 -38.24 -2.72
CA LYS A 185 -12.21 -38.18 -1.33
C LYS A 185 -10.99 -37.27 -1.13
N HIS A 186 -10.02 -37.34 -2.04
CA HIS A 186 -8.84 -36.48 -2.02
C HIS A 186 -9.18 -35.01 -2.30
N ASP A 187 -10.04 -34.74 -3.29
CA ASP A 187 -10.50 -33.39 -3.62
C ASP A 187 -11.26 -32.76 -2.44
N ILE A 188 -12.13 -33.54 -1.79
CA ILE A 188 -12.89 -33.11 -0.59
C ILE A 188 -11.92 -32.73 0.52
N SER A 189 -10.98 -33.62 0.84
CA SER A 189 -10.00 -33.40 1.92
C SER A 189 -9.11 -32.18 1.64
N ALA A 190 -8.69 -31.98 0.39
CA ALA A 190 -7.88 -30.84 -0.02
C ALA A 190 -8.65 -29.52 0.14
N ILE A 191 -9.90 -29.46 -0.33
CA ILE A 191 -10.74 -28.27 -0.20
C ILE A 191 -11.06 -27.98 1.28
N GLU A 192 -11.33 -29.00 2.09
CA GLU A 192 -11.55 -28.84 3.54
C GLU A 192 -10.33 -28.26 4.24
N HIS A 193 -9.13 -28.73 3.89
CA HIS A 193 -7.88 -28.17 4.38
C HIS A 193 -7.72 -26.70 3.99
N GLU A 194 -7.92 -26.37 2.71
CA GLU A 194 -7.84 -24.99 2.22
C GLU A 194 -8.88 -24.06 2.84
N ILE A 195 -10.10 -24.54 3.10
CA ILE A 195 -11.12 -23.74 3.83
C ILE A 195 -10.62 -23.42 5.24
N ARG A 196 -10.04 -24.40 5.94
CA ARG A 196 -9.49 -24.20 7.28
C ARG A 196 -8.36 -23.17 7.26
N VAL A 197 -7.37 -23.37 6.40
CA VAL A 197 -6.23 -22.46 6.24
C VAL A 197 -6.71 -21.05 5.88
N ALA A 198 -7.60 -20.91 4.89
CA ALA A 198 -8.10 -19.60 4.46
C ALA A 198 -8.91 -18.88 5.56
N LYS A 199 -9.67 -19.61 6.40
CA LYS A 199 -10.37 -19.02 7.56
C LYS A 199 -9.41 -18.55 8.64
N GLU A 200 -8.38 -19.34 8.93
CA GLU A 200 -7.31 -18.97 9.87
C GLU A 200 -6.56 -17.73 9.38
N SER A 201 -6.18 -17.71 8.09
CA SER A 201 -5.60 -16.57 7.40
C SER A 201 -6.49 -15.33 7.46
N GLN A 202 -7.79 -15.47 7.19
CA GLN A 202 -8.74 -14.36 7.26
C GLN A 202 -8.76 -13.75 8.66
N ALA A 203 -8.91 -14.58 9.69
CA ALA A 203 -8.93 -14.14 11.09
C ALA A 203 -7.60 -13.49 11.51
N LYS A 204 -6.46 -13.97 10.99
CA LYS A 204 -5.13 -13.39 11.22
C LYS A 204 -5.02 -12.01 10.57
N LEU A 205 -5.34 -11.89 9.28
CA LEU A 205 -5.24 -10.65 8.51
C LEU A 205 -6.24 -9.58 8.99
N GLU A 206 -7.39 -9.96 9.53
CA GLU A 206 -8.35 -9.03 10.15
C GLU A 206 -7.81 -8.37 11.43
N LYS A 207 -6.82 -8.98 12.10
CA LYS A 207 -6.18 -8.43 13.31
C LYS A 207 -4.96 -7.55 13.00
N TRP A 208 -4.52 -7.48 11.75
CA TRP A 208 -3.39 -6.63 11.39
C TRP A 208 -3.78 -5.16 11.59
N ASN A 209 -2.82 -4.35 12.04
CA ASN A 209 -3.12 -2.95 12.32
C ASN A 209 -3.39 -2.18 11.01
N VAL A 210 -4.58 -1.61 10.91
CA VAL A 210 -5.03 -0.75 9.80
C VAL A 210 -5.55 0.60 10.27
N SER A 211 -5.37 0.96 11.57
CA SER A 211 -5.95 2.17 12.15
C SER A 211 -5.52 3.45 11.43
N ASN A 212 -4.30 3.45 10.89
CA ASN A 212 -3.66 4.63 10.30
C ASN A 212 -3.80 4.66 8.77
N ILE A 213 -4.58 3.77 8.16
CA ILE A 213 -4.81 3.80 6.71
C ILE A 213 -5.56 5.06 6.27
N SER A 214 -6.39 5.64 7.15
CA SER A 214 -7.00 6.95 6.93
C SER A 214 -5.99 8.09 6.84
N ASP A 215 -4.79 7.90 7.39
CA ASP A 215 -3.72 8.90 7.40
C ASP A 215 -2.96 8.92 6.07
N ILE A 216 -3.25 7.98 5.16
CA ILE A 216 -2.88 8.05 3.75
C ILE A 216 -3.71 9.17 3.10
N SER A 217 -3.35 10.40 3.43
CA SER A 217 -3.81 11.59 2.75
C SER A 217 -2.91 11.86 1.55
N GLN A 218 -3.47 12.54 0.55
CA GLN A 218 -2.62 13.36 -0.33
C GLN A 218 -1.97 14.41 0.57
N GLY A 219 -0.81 14.11 1.15
CA GLY A 219 0.06 15.17 1.63
C GLY A 219 0.39 16.11 0.47
N ASP A 220 1.00 17.25 0.74
CA ASP A 220 1.42 18.23 -0.29
C ASP A 220 2.47 17.71 -1.29
N ILE A 221 2.79 16.41 -1.22
CA ILE A 221 3.63 15.65 -2.13
C ILE A 221 2.81 15.34 -3.39
N THR A 222 3.03 16.15 -4.41
CA THR A 222 2.36 16.03 -5.70
C THR A 222 3.08 15.10 -6.69
N ASP A 223 4.09 14.33 -6.25
CA ASP A 223 4.94 13.49 -7.11
C ASP A 223 4.07 12.65 -8.09
N PRO A 224 4.12 12.89 -9.41
CA PRO A 224 3.21 12.22 -10.32
C PRO A 224 3.66 10.77 -10.45
N PHE A 225 2.68 9.87 -10.37
CA PHE A 225 2.90 8.46 -10.60
C PHE A 225 2.91 8.20 -12.10
N VAL A 226 4.06 7.83 -12.63
CA VAL A 226 4.31 7.78 -14.06
C VAL A 226 5.00 6.49 -14.48
N GLY A 227 4.73 6.04 -15.70
CA GLY A 227 5.28 4.80 -16.28
C GLY A 227 4.50 3.52 -15.95
N TYR A 228 3.56 3.58 -15.00
CA TYR A 228 2.74 2.44 -14.59
C TYR A 228 1.30 2.88 -14.34
N LYS A 229 0.35 1.95 -14.43
CA LYS A 229 -1.06 2.22 -14.08
C LYS A 229 -1.28 2.27 -12.58
N ARG A 230 -0.61 1.37 -11.85
CA ARG A 230 -0.77 1.23 -10.40
C ARG A 230 0.48 0.59 -9.78
N GLN A 231 0.76 1.01 -8.55
CA GLN A 231 1.69 0.34 -7.65
C GLN A 231 0.90 -0.57 -6.70
N ILE A 232 1.36 -1.79 -6.50
CA ILE A 232 0.81 -2.71 -5.51
C ILE A 232 1.90 -2.97 -4.47
N ILE A 233 1.63 -2.61 -3.22
CA ILE A 233 2.52 -2.87 -2.09
C ILE A 233 2.05 -4.16 -1.43
N ILE A 234 2.93 -5.16 -1.36
CA ILE A 234 2.69 -6.41 -0.64
C ILE A 234 3.48 -6.33 0.66
N THR A 235 2.77 -6.25 1.78
CA THR A 235 3.36 -6.31 3.13
C THR A 235 3.16 -7.71 3.68
N ILE A 236 4.28 -8.35 4.07
CA ILE A 236 4.34 -9.81 4.30
C ILE A 236 4.12 -10.22 5.77
N GLU A 237 4.14 -9.26 6.70
CA GLU A 237 3.98 -9.49 8.14
C GLU A 237 3.37 -8.29 8.88
N ASN A 238 2.71 -8.55 10.02
CA ASN A 238 2.15 -7.52 10.90
C ASN A 238 3.22 -6.91 11.80
N ASN A 239 4.16 -6.19 11.19
CA ASN A 239 5.27 -5.55 11.88
C ASN A 239 5.08 -4.03 11.90
N PRO A 240 5.16 -3.35 13.06
CA PRO A 240 4.94 -1.90 13.14
C PRO A 240 5.82 -1.06 12.19
N ALA A 241 7.07 -1.47 11.97
CA ALA A 241 7.97 -0.79 11.03
C ALA A 241 7.49 -0.94 9.58
N LEU A 242 7.06 -2.14 9.18
CA LEU A 242 6.55 -2.38 7.84
C LEU A 242 5.19 -1.72 7.60
N ILE A 243 4.30 -1.72 8.61
CA ILE A 243 3.02 -0.99 8.55
C ILE A 243 3.27 0.51 8.38
N ARG A 244 4.24 1.08 9.09
CA ARG A 244 4.63 2.48 8.88
C ARG A 244 5.19 2.73 7.48
N ASP A 245 5.99 1.80 6.97
CA ASP A 245 6.59 1.94 5.64
C ASP A 245 5.55 1.83 4.51
N GLU A 246 4.58 0.92 4.57
CA GLU A 246 3.51 0.84 3.56
C GLU A 246 2.67 2.13 3.49
N LEU A 247 2.38 2.76 4.63
CA LEU A 247 1.66 4.04 4.70
C LEU A 247 2.45 5.14 3.99
N ARG A 248 3.75 5.24 4.29
CA ARG A 248 4.65 6.23 3.66
C ARG A 248 4.82 5.98 2.17
N LEU A 249 4.96 4.71 1.78
CA LEU A 249 5.05 4.31 0.38
C LEU A 249 3.79 4.66 -0.41
N ALA A 250 2.62 4.43 0.19
CA ALA A 250 1.32 4.74 -0.42
C ALA A 250 1.04 6.25 -0.44
N GLY A 251 1.38 6.97 0.62
CA GLY A 251 1.23 8.43 0.71
C GLY A 251 2.03 9.20 -0.34
N LYS A 252 3.04 8.57 -0.95
CA LYS A 252 3.73 9.14 -2.11
C LYS A 252 2.86 9.17 -3.38
N TYR A 253 1.99 8.18 -3.57
CA TYR A 253 1.12 8.03 -4.73
C TYR A 253 -0.25 7.47 -4.33
N PRO A 254 -1.02 8.21 -3.50
CA PRO A 254 -2.20 7.65 -2.82
C PRO A 254 -3.26 7.16 -3.83
N ASP A 255 -3.47 7.91 -4.91
CA ASP A 255 -4.48 7.57 -5.93
C ASP A 255 -4.03 6.45 -6.89
N ASN A 256 -2.75 6.08 -6.87
CA ASN A 256 -2.16 5.07 -7.74
C ASN A 256 -1.58 3.89 -6.97
N THR A 257 -1.91 3.74 -5.68
CA THR A 257 -1.40 2.66 -4.84
C THR A 257 -2.51 1.76 -4.33
N THR A 258 -2.29 0.44 -4.37
CA THR A 258 -3.05 -0.57 -3.63
C THR A 258 -2.13 -1.19 -2.59
N ILE A 259 -2.57 -1.32 -1.34
CA ILE A 259 -1.85 -2.07 -0.31
C ILE A 259 -2.54 -3.41 -0.10
N VAL A 260 -1.74 -4.46 -0.08
CA VAL A 260 -2.13 -5.84 0.16
C VAL A 260 -1.36 -6.38 1.36
N HIS A 261 -2.08 -6.85 2.36
CA HIS A 261 -1.52 -7.67 3.44
C HIS A 261 -1.60 -9.12 3.03
N MET A 262 -0.49 -9.84 3.08
CA MET A 262 -0.39 -11.20 2.56
C MET A 262 0.37 -12.10 3.55
N ASP A 263 -0.17 -13.28 3.81
CA ASP A 263 0.48 -14.26 4.68
C ASP A 263 1.41 -15.22 3.91
N GLU A 264 1.96 -16.21 4.61
CA GLU A 264 2.88 -17.21 4.05
C GLU A 264 2.23 -18.17 3.05
N ASN A 265 0.91 -18.33 3.10
CA ASN A 265 0.17 -19.21 2.20
C ASN A 265 -0.30 -18.47 0.94
N GLY A 266 0.10 -17.22 0.75
CA GLY A 266 -0.36 -16.35 -0.33
C GLY A 266 -1.83 -15.91 -0.18
N ASN A 267 -2.48 -16.16 0.96
CA ASN A 267 -3.79 -15.60 1.24
C ASN A 267 -3.63 -14.12 1.55
N TYR A 268 -4.49 -13.30 0.97
CA TYR A 268 -4.32 -11.86 1.03
C TYR A 268 -5.62 -11.10 1.30
N LYS A 269 -5.45 -9.88 1.80
CA LYS A 269 -6.50 -8.88 1.98
C LYS A 269 -6.06 -7.55 1.41
N VAL A 270 -6.92 -6.92 0.62
CA VAL A 270 -6.69 -5.55 0.13
C VAL A 270 -7.15 -4.59 1.23
N VAL A 271 -6.22 -3.80 1.76
CA VAL A 271 -6.48 -2.90 2.89
C VAL A 271 -6.55 -1.42 2.49
N TYR A 272 -5.96 -1.05 1.35
CA TYR A 272 -6.04 0.30 0.79
C TYR A 272 -6.08 0.28 -0.73
N GLY A 273 -6.79 1.23 -1.33
CA GLY A 273 -6.87 1.40 -2.78
C GLY A 273 -7.86 0.45 -3.47
N LEU A 274 -7.72 0.31 -4.79
CA LEU A 274 -8.59 -0.52 -5.60
C LEU A 274 -8.37 -2.01 -5.33
N LYS A 275 -9.47 -2.80 -5.33
CA LYS A 275 -9.41 -4.25 -5.44
C LYS A 275 -8.66 -4.66 -6.72
N LEU A 276 -7.94 -5.77 -6.67
CA LEU A 276 -6.99 -6.16 -7.72
C LEU A 276 -7.66 -6.35 -9.09
N ASP A 277 -8.84 -6.95 -9.11
CA ASP A 277 -9.67 -7.18 -10.30
C ASP A 277 -10.20 -5.88 -10.95
N ARG A 278 -10.21 -4.77 -10.19
CA ARG A 278 -10.66 -3.45 -10.63
C ARG A 278 -9.53 -2.51 -11.03
N ILE A 279 -8.28 -2.97 -10.95
CA ILE A 279 -7.14 -2.17 -11.37
C ILE A 279 -7.21 -1.94 -12.89
N PRO A 280 -7.03 -0.68 -13.37
CA PRO A 280 -6.96 -0.40 -14.81
C PRO A 280 -5.86 -1.21 -15.48
N LYS A 281 -6.18 -1.79 -16.65
CA LYS A 281 -5.26 -2.65 -17.39
C LYS A 281 -4.03 -1.89 -17.87
N GLY A 282 -2.89 -2.56 -17.87
CA GLY A 282 -1.59 -2.06 -18.29
C GLY A 282 -0.45 -2.46 -17.35
N ASP A 283 0.64 -1.72 -17.41
CA ASP A 283 1.86 -2.05 -16.67
C ASP A 283 1.72 -1.75 -15.17
N ILE A 284 2.07 -2.72 -14.33
CA ILE A 284 1.98 -2.68 -12.88
C ILE A 284 3.38 -2.75 -12.25
N LYS A 285 3.56 -2.01 -11.16
CA LYS A 285 4.73 -2.09 -10.29
C LYS A 285 4.37 -2.78 -8.98
N ILE A 286 5.03 -3.88 -8.67
CA ILE A 286 4.94 -4.52 -7.36
C ILE A 286 6.08 -4.03 -6.47
N VAL A 287 5.75 -3.76 -5.21
CA VAL A 287 6.69 -3.47 -4.14
C VAL A 287 6.53 -4.54 -3.07
N ILE A 288 7.60 -5.26 -2.78
CA ILE A 288 7.64 -6.16 -1.62
C ILE A 288 8.18 -5.34 -0.45
N ASN A 289 7.36 -5.17 0.58
CA ASN A 289 7.67 -4.46 1.80
C ASN A 289 7.97 -5.49 2.89
N ALA A 290 9.26 -5.64 3.24
CA ALA A 290 9.74 -6.73 4.08
C ALA A 290 11.06 -6.38 4.76
N HIS A 291 11.37 -7.08 5.86
CA HIS A 291 12.74 -7.13 6.36
C HIS A 291 13.59 -8.09 5.52
N GLY A 292 14.90 -7.85 5.50
CA GLY A 292 15.84 -8.70 4.80
C GLY A 292 17.25 -8.55 5.33
N ASP A 293 18.09 -9.49 4.93
CA ASP A 293 19.52 -9.53 5.22
C ASP A 293 20.27 -10.16 4.03
N SER A 294 21.54 -10.53 4.24
CA SER A 294 22.36 -11.20 3.23
C SER A 294 21.84 -12.58 2.80
N GLU A 295 21.05 -13.24 3.65
CA GLU A 295 20.49 -14.57 3.40
C GLU A 295 19.20 -14.49 2.57
N GLY A 296 18.43 -13.42 2.74
CA GLY A 296 17.27 -13.14 1.89
C GLY A 296 16.21 -12.29 2.56
N ILE A 297 14.96 -12.50 2.15
CA ILE A 297 13.81 -11.88 2.79
C ILE A 297 13.48 -12.70 4.05
N ILE A 298 13.45 -12.03 5.21
CA ILE A 298 13.18 -12.71 6.49
C ILE A 298 11.75 -13.26 6.46
N SER A 299 11.56 -14.45 7.01
CA SER A 299 10.29 -15.19 7.09
C SER A 299 9.70 -15.70 5.77
N ARG A 300 10.34 -15.46 4.62
CA ARG A 300 9.83 -15.91 3.31
C ARG A 300 10.94 -16.44 2.42
N SER A 301 10.71 -17.62 1.87
CA SER A 301 11.50 -18.20 0.79
C SER A 301 11.35 -17.43 -0.53
N ILE A 302 12.26 -17.69 -1.46
CA ILE A 302 12.22 -17.14 -2.82
C ILE A 302 10.96 -17.62 -3.55
N GLU A 303 10.60 -18.88 -3.36
CA GLU A 303 9.46 -19.55 -3.98
C GLU A 303 8.14 -18.97 -3.50
N GLU A 304 8.02 -18.69 -2.20
CA GLU A 304 6.85 -18.03 -1.61
C GLU A 304 6.68 -16.62 -2.18
N ILE A 305 7.74 -15.79 -2.22
CA ILE A 305 7.65 -14.44 -2.78
C ILE A 305 7.30 -14.48 -4.28
N ALA A 306 7.83 -15.44 -5.03
CA ALA A 306 7.48 -15.62 -6.45
C ALA A 306 6.01 -16.04 -6.62
N GLU A 307 5.50 -16.94 -5.79
CA GLU A 307 4.08 -17.34 -5.78
C GLU A 307 3.18 -16.16 -5.40
N HIS A 308 3.54 -15.40 -4.37
CA HIS A 308 2.81 -14.20 -3.94
C HIS A 308 2.63 -13.21 -5.08
N ILE A 309 3.71 -12.92 -5.82
CA ILE A 309 3.65 -12.04 -6.99
C ILE A 309 2.78 -12.64 -8.11
N SER A 310 2.87 -13.95 -8.35
CA SER A 310 2.04 -14.63 -9.35
C SER A 310 0.55 -14.65 -9.00
N ILE A 311 0.22 -14.76 -7.71
CA ILE A 311 -1.16 -14.59 -7.22
C ILE A 311 -1.66 -13.18 -7.54
N ILE A 312 -0.87 -12.14 -7.25
CA ILE A 312 -1.25 -10.76 -7.55
C ILE A 312 -1.38 -10.52 -9.06
N ASP A 313 -0.41 -10.97 -9.86
CA ASP A 313 -0.43 -10.85 -11.32
C ASP A 313 -1.73 -11.45 -11.90
N ARG A 314 -2.05 -12.69 -11.53
CA ARG A 314 -3.30 -13.35 -11.94
C ARG A 314 -4.57 -12.66 -11.39
N ALA A 315 -4.55 -12.20 -10.14
CA ALA A 315 -5.68 -11.51 -9.53
C ALA A 315 -6.00 -10.17 -10.19
N THR A 316 -4.99 -9.49 -10.76
CA THR A 316 -5.22 -8.26 -11.55
C THR A 316 -5.80 -8.54 -12.94
N GLY A 317 -5.79 -9.80 -13.37
CA GLY A 317 -6.44 -10.31 -14.56
C GLY A 317 -5.73 -9.95 -15.88
N GLU A 318 -6.22 -10.54 -16.97
CA GLU A 318 -5.67 -10.34 -18.31
C GLU A 318 -5.62 -8.86 -18.72
N GLY A 319 -4.57 -8.50 -19.46
CA GLY A 319 -4.27 -7.13 -19.88
C GLY A 319 -3.44 -6.32 -18.88
N SER A 320 -3.20 -6.83 -17.67
CA SER A 320 -2.22 -6.30 -16.72
C SER A 320 -0.89 -7.04 -16.86
N VAL A 321 0.24 -6.34 -16.67
CA VAL A 321 1.57 -6.97 -16.70
C VAL A 321 2.45 -6.42 -15.59
N VAL A 322 3.00 -7.30 -14.75
CA VAL A 322 4.01 -6.93 -13.75
C VAL A 322 5.34 -6.60 -14.44
N ARG A 323 5.62 -5.31 -14.65
CA ARG A 323 6.85 -4.83 -15.30
C ARG A 323 8.01 -4.63 -14.36
N LYS A 324 7.71 -4.37 -13.09
CA LYS A 324 8.73 -4.09 -12.08
C LYS A 324 8.34 -4.71 -10.76
N VAL A 325 9.30 -5.38 -10.16
CA VAL A 325 9.28 -5.77 -8.74
C VAL A 325 10.38 -4.99 -8.04
N SER A 326 10.02 -4.28 -6.98
CA SER A 326 10.96 -3.56 -6.12
C SER A 326 10.97 -4.19 -4.74
N LEU A 327 12.02 -4.94 -4.45
CA LEU A 327 12.23 -5.56 -3.15
C LEU A 327 12.77 -4.51 -2.18
N ILE A 328 11.93 -4.02 -1.27
CA ILE A 328 12.31 -3.09 -0.21
C ILE A 328 12.58 -3.92 1.03
N ALA A 329 13.78 -4.50 1.06
CA ALA A 329 14.32 -5.27 2.16
C ALA A 329 15.85 -5.00 2.21
N CYS A 330 16.40 -4.96 3.43
CA CYS A 330 17.80 -4.58 3.65
C CYS A 330 18.77 -5.66 3.14
N ASN A 331 19.97 -5.23 2.73
CA ASN A 331 21.15 -6.09 2.48
C ASN A 331 20.94 -7.30 1.53
N LEU A 332 19.93 -7.25 0.66
CA LEU A 332 19.70 -8.28 -0.35
C LEU A 332 20.79 -8.26 -1.43
N GLY A 333 21.57 -9.33 -1.51
CA GLY A 333 22.62 -9.50 -2.51
C GLY A 333 22.10 -9.77 -3.93
N GLY A 334 22.96 -9.55 -4.94
CA GLY A 334 22.67 -9.89 -6.34
C GLY A 334 22.34 -11.37 -6.56
N GLY A 335 22.97 -12.26 -5.79
CA GLY A 335 22.71 -13.71 -5.83
C GLY A 335 21.27 -14.09 -5.45
N TYR A 336 20.56 -13.27 -4.65
CA TYR A 336 19.14 -13.48 -4.39
C TYR A 336 18.33 -13.33 -5.70
N VAL A 337 18.64 -12.30 -6.50
CA VAL A 337 17.92 -12.01 -7.74
C VAL A 337 18.19 -13.05 -8.82
N GLU A 338 19.41 -13.57 -8.87
CA GLU A 338 19.80 -14.65 -9.79
C GLU A 338 18.97 -15.93 -9.59
N ARG A 339 18.57 -16.22 -8.34
CA ARG A 339 17.67 -17.32 -8.01
C ARG A 339 16.19 -16.94 -8.15
N PHE A 340 15.83 -15.71 -7.79
CA PHE A 340 14.45 -15.24 -7.77
C PHE A 340 13.84 -15.00 -9.15
N LEU A 341 14.58 -14.41 -10.10
CA LEU A 341 14.07 -14.16 -11.46
C LEU A 341 13.65 -15.45 -12.20
N PRO A 342 14.42 -16.55 -12.17
CA PRO A 342 14.00 -17.83 -12.72
C PRO A 342 12.73 -18.39 -12.06
N GLU A 343 12.63 -18.33 -10.72
CA GLU A 343 11.42 -18.78 -10.02
C GLU A 343 10.19 -17.94 -10.43
N LEU A 344 10.34 -16.63 -10.50
CA LEU A 344 9.28 -15.74 -10.96
C LEU A 344 8.79 -16.08 -12.38
N ARG A 345 9.74 -16.38 -13.29
CA ARG A 345 9.44 -16.84 -14.65
C ARG A 345 8.70 -18.19 -14.66
N LYS A 346 9.08 -19.15 -13.81
CA LYS A 346 8.36 -20.44 -13.66
C LYS A 346 6.92 -20.23 -13.21
N LYS A 347 6.65 -19.18 -12.43
CA LYS A 347 5.31 -18.78 -11.99
C LYS A 347 4.53 -17.93 -13.01
N GLY A 348 5.01 -17.82 -14.24
CA GLY A 348 4.35 -17.12 -15.35
C GLY A 348 4.69 -15.63 -15.47
N VAL A 349 5.47 -15.08 -14.55
CA VAL A 349 5.82 -13.64 -14.52
C VAL A 349 7.20 -13.45 -15.14
N SER A 350 7.24 -13.17 -16.45
CA SER A 350 8.46 -13.33 -17.27
C SER A 350 9.09 -12.04 -17.79
N ASN A 351 8.36 -10.93 -17.86
CA ASN A 351 8.81 -9.65 -18.43
C ASN A 351 8.96 -8.58 -17.34
N THR A 352 9.76 -8.91 -16.32
CA THR A 352 9.84 -8.15 -15.08
C THR A 352 11.28 -7.76 -14.78
N LYS A 353 11.48 -6.49 -14.44
CA LYS A 353 12.73 -5.99 -13.85
C LYS A 353 12.65 -6.12 -12.34
N VAL A 354 13.69 -6.61 -11.67
CA VAL A 354 13.72 -6.77 -10.21
C VAL A 354 14.79 -5.87 -9.62
N SER A 355 14.43 -4.98 -8.69
CA SER A 355 15.41 -4.15 -7.95
C SER A 355 15.57 -4.60 -6.50
N VAL A 356 16.82 -4.71 -6.07
CA VAL A 356 17.26 -5.03 -4.69
C VAL A 356 18.02 -3.87 -4.07
N ARG A 357 18.17 -3.90 -2.75
CA ARG A 357 19.04 -2.99 -2.00
C ARG A 357 20.19 -3.80 -1.43
N LEU A 358 21.40 -3.34 -1.71
CA LEU A 358 22.64 -3.98 -1.28
C LEU A 358 23.08 -3.51 0.11
N ALA A 359 22.26 -2.68 0.75
CA ALA A 359 22.53 -2.05 2.02
C ALA A 359 21.22 -1.86 2.79
N ASP A 360 21.30 -1.32 4.00
CA ASP A 360 20.14 -0.93 4.79
C ASP A 360 19.29 0.09 4.05
N VAL A 361 17.97 -0.08 4.09
CA VAL A 361 17.01 0.80 3.42
C VAL A 361 15.94 1.26 4.39
N ARG A 362 15.62 2.56 4.31
CA ARG A 362 14.53 3.16 5.08
C ARG A 362 13.57 3.90 4.15
N VAL A 363 12.28 3.83 4.48
CA VAL A 363 11.27 4.65 3.83
C VAL A 363 11.07 5.94 4.64
N GLY A 364 11.42 7.08 4.03
CA GLY A 364 11.19 8.41 4.58
C GLY A 364 9.70 8.74 4.66
N ALA A 365 9.35 9.76 5.45
CA ALA A 365 7.95 10.19 5.59
C ALA A 365 7.30 10.63 4.26
N ASP A 366 8.10 10.95 3.25
CA ASP A 366 7.71 11.30 1.90
C ASP A 366 7.66 10.09 0.92
N GLY A 367 7.75 8.87 1.47
CA GLY A 367 7.78 7.62 0.72
C GLY A 367 9.04 7.40 -0.13
N ARG A 368 10.06 8.27 -0.02
CA ARG A 368 11.36 8.11 -0.67
C ARG A 368 12.22 7.11 0.09
N LYS A 369 13.05 6.36 -0.64
CA LYS A 369 13.88 5.30 -0.09
C LYS A 369 15.29 5.85 0.06
N ILE A 370 15.80 5.84 1.28
CA ILE A 370 17.16 6.25 1.62
C ILE A 370 17.93 4.98 2.01
N MET A 371 19.12 4.82 1.44
CA MET A 371 20.02 3.72 1.79
C MET A 371 21.10 4.23 2.74
N LEU A 372 21.55 3.39 3.67
CA LEU A 372 22.70 3.67 4.53
C LEU A 372 23.88 2.85 4.02
N ASP A 373 25.07 3.45 3.95
CA ASP A 373 26.27 2.70 3.59
C ASP A 373 26.72 1.72 4.69
N SER A 374 27.70 0.87 4.37
CA SER A 374 28.19 -0.19 5.26
C SER A 374 28.87 0.32 6.53
N GLU A 375 29.25 1.59 6.58
CA GLU A 375 29.78 2.22 7.80
C GLU A 375 28.67 2.85 8.64
N GLY A 376 27.43 2.92 8.12
CA GLY A 376 26.29 3.60 8.76
C GLY A 376 26.43 5.11 8.80
N VAL A 377 27.45 5.68 8.16
CA VAL A 377 27.85 7.09 8.29
C VAL A 377 27.16 7.96 7.25
N SER A 378 26.93 7.44 6.04
CA SER A 378 26.34 8.23 4.95
C SER A 378 25.00 7.68 4.46
N ARG A 379 24.02 8.57 4.42
CA ARG A 379 22.73 8.34 3.78
C ARG A 379 22.84 8.62 2.29
N LYS A 380 22.24 7.79 1.46
CA LYS A 380 22.24 7.95 0.01
C LYS A 380 20.83 7.82 -0.56
N TYR A 381 20.39 8.85 -1.28
CA TYR A 381 19.23 8.77 -2.15
C TYR A 381 19.70 8.42 -3.56
N ARG A 382 18.97 7.54 -4.25
CA ARG A 382 19.23 7.17 -5.65
C ARG A 382 20.64 6.61 -5.98
N SER A 383 21.34 6.04 -5.00
CA SER A 383 22.64 5.40 -5.25
C SER A 383 22.56 4.16 -6.15
N ASN A 384 23.29 4.22 -7.27
CA ASN A 384 23.52 3.06 -8.15
C ASN A 384 24.48 2.02 -7.53
N ALA A 385 25.26 2.41 -6.53
CA ALA A 385 26.12 1.48 -5.79
C ALA A 385 25.30 0.62 -4.81
N LEU A 386 24.31 1.23 -4.13
CA LEU A 386 23.53 0.58 -3.07
C LEU A 386 22.19 -0.01 -3.58
N LYS A 387 21.78 0.29 -4.81
CA LYS A 387 20.61 -0.33 -5.47
C LYS A 387 20.97 -0.86 -6.84
N LYS A 388 20.78 -2.16 -7.05
CA LYS A 388 20.89 -2.80 -8.37
C LYS A 388 19.53 -3.27 -8.87
N THR A 389 19.37 -3.23 -10.19
CA THR A 389 18.22 -3.80 -10.88
C THR A 389 18.72 -4.82 -11.89
N TYR A 390 18.01 -5.94 -11.98
CA TYR A 390 18.32 -7.01 -12.91
C TYR A 390 17.11 -7.32 -13.77
N ALA A 391 17.37 -7.79 -14.98
CA ALA A 391 16.37 -8.26 -15.92
C ALA A 391 16.96 -9.36 -16.79
N PHE A 392 16.09 -10.11 -17.46
CA PHE A 392 16.52 -10.98 -18.53
C PHE A 392 16.80 -10.17 -19.81
N ASN A 393 17.90 -10.47 -20.48
CA ASN A 393 18.16 -9.99 -21.83
C ASN A 393 17.44 -10.87 -22.89
N GLU A 394 17.57 -10.52 -24.17
CA GLU A 394 16.97 -11.25 -25.28
C GLU A 394 17.46 -12.70 -25.41
N LYS A 395 18.64 -13.01 -24.89
CA LYS A 395 19.20 -14.38 -24.86
C LYS A 395 18.70 -15.20 -23.66
N GLY A 396 17.92 -14.58 -22.77
CA GLY A 396 17.44 -15.22 -21.55
C GLY A 396 18.46 -15.25 -20.41
N GLU A 397 19.53 -14.47 -20.48
CA GLU A 397 20.54 -14.32 -19.42
C GLU A 397 20.14 -13.19 -18.47
N ILE A 398 20.48 -13.32 -17.18
CA ILE A 398 20.23 -12.27 -16.19
C ILE A 398 21.35 -11.24 -16.26
N ILE A 399 21.00 -9.99 -16.53
CA ILE A 399 21.96 -8.88 -16.60
C ILE A 399 21.54 -7.73 -15.67
N PRO A 400 22.50 -6.98 -15.12
CA PRO A 400 22.21 -5.72 -14.47
C PRO A 400 21.70 -4.71 -15.52
N VAL A 401 20.71 -3.92 -15.14
CA VAL A 401 20.16 -2.80 -15.91
C VAL A 401 20.07 -1.57 -15.03
N ASP A 402 19.98 -0.38 -15.63
CA ASP A 402 19.92 0.86 -14.87
C ASP A 402 18.67 0.88 -13.96
N SER A 403 18.96 1.09 -12.68
CA SER A 403 18.03 1.03 -11.56
C SER A 403 16.93 2.08 -11.57
N TYR A 404 17.11 3.15 -12.34
CA TYR A 404 16.20 4.29 -12.41
C TYR A 404 15.64 4.49 -13.82
N THR A 405 15.81 3.50 -14.71
CA THR A 405 15.17 3.49 -16.04
C THR A 405 13.65 3.52 -16.00
N ASP A 406 13.04 3.10 -14.89
CA ASP A 406 11.60 3.17 -14.68
C ASP A 406 11.11 4.49 -14.07
N GLU A 407 12.03 5.38 -13.71
CA GLU A 407 11.64 6.73 -13.36
C GLU A 407 11.26 7.45 -14.64
N HIS A 408 9.96 7.53 -14.84
CA HIS A 408 9.43 8.30 -15.93
C HIS A 408 9.56 9.80 -15.60
N TYR A 409 10.04 10.52 -16.59
CA TYR A 409 10.14 11.97 -16.67
C TYR A 409 9.62 12.34 -18.04
N ASP A 410 8.68 13.28 -18.10
CA ASP A 410 8.14 13.81 -19.35
C ASP A 410 9.25 14.43 -20.19
N VAL A 411 10.18 15.13 -19.52
CA VAL A 411 11.34 15.77 -20.14
C VAL A 411 12.60 15.49 -19.33
N SER A 412 13.71 15.22 -20.03
CA SER A 412 15.05 15.18 -19.45
C SER A 412 15.90 16.28 -20.08
N LEU A 413 16.56 17.07 -19.24
CA LEU A 413 17.35 18.23 -19.61
C LEU A 413 18.80 18.07 -19.17
N SER A 414 19.68 18.69 -19.94
CA SER A 414 21.04 19.05 -19.56
C SER A 414 21.30 20.51 -19.96
N ILE A 415 22.49 21.01 -19.67
CA ILE A 415 22.91 22.37 -20.00
C ILE A 415 23.85 22.29 -21.20
N ASP A 416 23.58 23.06 -22.26
CA ASP A 416 24.49 23.15 -23.41
C ASP A 416 25.69 24.06 -23.10
N LYS A 417 26.69 24.08 -23.98
CA LYS A 417 27.92 24.87 -23.80
C LYS A 417 27.70 26.37 -23.66
N ASP A 418 26.59 26.88 -24.18
CA ASP A 418 26.18 28.29 -24.09
C ASP A 418 25.26 28.59 -22.90
N GLY A 419 25.01 27.60 -22.01
CA GLY A 419 24.14 27.72 -20.85
C GLY A 419 22.65 27.46 -21.14
N SER A 420 22.28 27.24 -22.41
CA SER A 420 20.88 27.05 -22.81
C SER A 420 20.34 25.65 -22.46
N PRO A 421 19.01 25.49 -22.34
CA PRO A 421 18.39 24.19 -22.08
C PRO A 421 18.58 23.23 -23.26
N LYS A 422 19.31 22.15 -23.01
CA LYS A 422 19.43 21.03 -23.94
C LYS A 422 18.45 19.93 -23.58
N ILE A 423 17.48 19.69 -24.47
CA ILE A 423 16.52 18.59 -24.31
C ILE A 423 17.20 17.27 -24.68
N GLU A 424 17.52 16.46 -23.69
CA GLU A 424 18.10 15.13 -23.86
C GLU A 424 17.04 14.13 -24.34
N ARG A 425 15.82 14.24 -23.82
CA ARG A 425 14.70 13.36 -24.17
C ARG A 425 13.35 14.00 -23.83
N ILE A 426 12.38 13.79 -24.71
CA ILE A 426 10.95 13.93 -24.38
C ILE A 426 10.33 12.52 -24.41
N TYR A 427 9.60 12.16 -23.36
CA TYR A 427 9.00 10.83 -23.27
C TYR A 427 7.99 10.58 -24.40
N GLY A 428 7.88 9.33 -24.84
CA GLY A 428 6.93 8.93 -25.88
C GLY A 428 7.27 9.46 -27.28
N ASN A 429 8.50 9.95 -27.49
CA ASN A 429 8.94 10.61 -28.73
C ASN A 429 8.04 11.78 -29.13
N GLN A 430 7.42 12.45 -28.15
CA GLN A 430 6.63 13.65 -28.37
C GLN A 430 7.52 14.83 -28.75
N ARG A 431 6.92 15.81 -29.43
CA ARG A 431 7.56 17.12 -29.67
C ARG A 431 7.33 18.05 -28.49
N LEU A 432 8.22 19.02 -28.29
CA LEU A 432 8.08 20.05 -27.25
C LEU A 432 6.70 20.76 -27.32
N SER A 433 6.23 21.04 -28.54
CA SER A 433 4.93 21.68 -28.79
C SER A 433 3.72 20.84 -28.39
N GLU A 434 3.89 19.53 -28.23
CA GLU A 434 2.83 18.58 -27.89
C GLU A 434 2.68 18.38 -26.38
N LEU A 435 3.62 18.89 -25.58
CA LEU A 435 3.55 18.78 -24.12
C LEU A 435 2.34 19.54 -23.57
N GLN A 436 1.69 18.96 -22.56
CA GLN A 436 0.52 19.50 -21.89
C GLN A 436 0.51 19.10 -20.41
N GLY A 437 -0.14 19.91 -19.58
CA GLY A 437 -0.38 19.62 -18.17
C GLY A 437 0.82 19.85 -17.25
N ALA A 438 0.78 19.19 -16.10
CA ALA A 438 1.78 19.25 -15.05
C ALA A 438 2.93 18.27 -15.35
N LEU A 439 4.05 18.79 -15.83
CA LEU A 439 5.22 18.01 -16.26
C LEU A 439 6.14 17.65 -15.10
N LYS A 440 6.73 16.46 -15.18
CA LYS A 440 7.84 15.99 -14.37
C LYS A 440 9.13 16.01 -15.19
N VAL A 441 10.05 16.87 -14.76
CA VAL A 441 11.30 17.18 -15.46
C VAL A 441 12.49 16.64 -14.68
N PHE A 442 13.40 15.97 -15.38
CA PHE A 442 14.71 15.58 -14.87
C PHE A 442 15.79 16.54 -15.39
N VAL A 443 16.73 16.92 -14.54
CA VAL A 443 17.83 17.82 -14.89
C VAL A 443 19.16 17.17 -14.48
N LYS A 444 20.07 17.05 -15.45
CA LYS A 444 21.50 16.90 -15.20
C LYS A 444 22.08 18.31 -15.04
N ALA A 445 22.34 18.71 -13.80
CA ALA A 445 22.81 20.05 -13.49
C ALA A 445 24.32 20.20 -13.72
N GLU A 446 24.76 21.45 -13.94
CA GLU A 446 26.16 21.88 -13.91
C GLU A 446 26.40 22.66 -12.61
N SER A 447 26.31 24.00 -12.60
CA SER A 447 26.29 24.83 -11.37
C SER A 447 24.89 25.28 -10.96
N PHE A 448 24.73 25.84 -9.74
CA PHE A 448 23.44 26.39 -9.29
C PHE A 448 22.91 27.47 -10.24
N SER A 449 23.74 28.48 -10.54
CA SER A 449 23.34 29.64 -11.35
C SER A 449 22.97 29.24 -12.78
N GLU A 450 23.78 28.39 -13.41
CA GLU A 450 23.49 27.91 -14.78
C GLU A 450 22.22 27.05 -14.81
N THR A 451 22.01 26.22 -13.77
CA THR A 451 20.80 25.40 -13.66
C THR A 451 19.55 26.27 -13.48
N GLU A 452 19.63 27.31 -12.65
CA GLU A 452 18.55 28.27 -12.45
C GLU A 452 18.20 29.01 -13.74
N GLU A 453 19.21 29.56 -14.43
CA GLU A 453 19.03 30.28 -15.69
C GLU A 453 18.43 29.36 -16.77
N MET A 454 18.99 28.16 -16.96
CA MET A 454 18.51 27.18 -17.93
C MET A 454 17.04 26.82 -17.71
N LEU A 455 16.61 26.66 -16.46
CA LEU A 455 15.22 26.31 -16.15
C LEU A 455 14.24 27.47 -16.36
N HIS A 456 14.69 28.70 -16.12
CA HIS A 456 13.92 29.88 -16.51
C HIS A 456 13.72 29.92 -18.02
N GLN A 457 14.79 29.72 -18.81
CA GLN A 457 14.69 29.64 -20.27
C GLN A 457 13.80 28.48 -20.74
N PHE A 458 13.91 27.31 -20.11
CA PHE A 458 13.06 26.16 -20.44
C PHE A 458 11.58 26.44 -20.15
N LYS A 459 11.28 27.10 -19.03
CA LYS A 459 9.90 27.51 -18.69
C LYS A 459 9.31 28.44 -19.75
N ASP A 460 10.11 29.35 -20.30
CA ASP A 460 9.65 30.33 -21.29
C ASP A 460 9.38 29.72 -22.67
N ILE A 461 9.98 28.57 -23.00
CA ILE A 461 9.73 27.85 -24.26
C ILE A 461 8.66 26.77 -24.16
N LEU A 462 8.12 26.50 -22.96
CA LEU A 462 7.03 25.53 -22.80
C LEU A 462 5.75 26.03 -23.50
N PRO A 463 4.95 25.13 -24.10
CA PRO A 463 3.65 25.49 -24.65
C PRO A 463 2.71 25.97 -23.55
N SER A 464 1.75 26.84 -23.88
CA SER A 464 0.86 27.52 -22.91
C SER A 464 0.04 26.59 -22.01
N GLY A 465 -0.17 25.35 -22.41
CA GLY A 465 -0.89 24.35 -21.63
C GLY A 465 0.00 23.46 -20.75
N ALA A 466 1.32 23.64 -20.77
CA ALA A 466 2.28 22.87 -20.00
C ALA A 466 2.94 23.70 -18.88
N SER A 467 3.27 23.04 -17.77
CA SER A 467 3.95 23.67 -16.64
C SER A 467 4.89 22.68 -15.96
N ILE A 468 6.00 23.17 -15.40
CA ILE A 468 6.87 22.34 -14.56
C ILE A 468 6.19 22.18 -13.21
N ALA A 469 5.75 20.97 -12.89
CA ALA A 469 5.18 20.68 -11.57
C ALA A 469 6.17 19.93 -10.68
N HIS A 470 7.02 19.09 -11.27
CA HIS A 470 8.01 18.29 -10.55
C HIS A 470 9.37 18.42 -11.18
N LEU A 471 10.37 18.65 -10.35
CA LEU A 471 11.73 18.81 -10.79
C LEU A 471 12.64 17.89 -9.99
N SER A 472 13.41 17.08 -10.71
CA SER A 472 14.39 16.16 -10.17
C SER A 472 15.76 16.56 -10.68
N ILE A 473 16.57 17.15 -9.83
CA ILE A 473 17.90 17.67 -10.16
C ILE A 473 18.94 16.70 -9.61
N LYS A 474 19.79 16.21 -10.51
CA LYS A 474 21.00 15.48 -10.16
C LYS A 474 22.19 16.41 -10.30
N THR A 475 22.91 16.67 -9.21
CA THR A 475 24.13 17.48 -9.24
C THR A 475 25.31 16.70 -9.82
N PRO A 476 26.36 17.38 -10.33
CA PRO A 476 27.56 16.73 -10.83
C PRO A 476 28.22 15.86 -9.76
N LYS A 477 28.73 14.69 -10.17
CA LYS A 477 29.39 13.74 -9.26
C LYS A 477 30.63 14.36 -8.60
N ASP A 478 31.41 15.10 -9.38
CA ASP A 478 32.70 15.65 -8.94
C ASP A 478 32.56 17.06 -8.35
N ASN A 479 31.36 17.64 -8.40
CA ASN A 479 31.08 18.98 -7.89
C ASN A 479 29.62 19.10 -7.41
N ASP A 480 29.33 18.51 -6.25
CA ASP A 480 28.02 18.64 -5.61
C ASP A 480 27.87 20.04 -4.99
N TRP A 481 27.62 21.03 -5.83
CA TRP A 481 27.47 22.44 -5.44
C TRP A 481 26.33 22.65 -4.46
N PHE A 482 25.30 21.78 -4.43
CA PHE A 482 24.22 21.92 -3.47
C PHE A 482 24.68 21.52 -2.06
N ALA A 483 25.61 20.57 -1.95
CA ALA A 483 26.21 20.17 -0.68
C ALA A 483 27.21 21.20 -0.11
N GLN A 484 27.69 22.13 -0.92
CA GLN A 484 28.64 23.18 -0.52
C GLN A 484 27.89 24.39 0.06
N GLY A 485 27.69 24.43 1.38
CA GLY A 485 27.10 25.62 2.02
C GLY A 485 26.53 25.40 3.43
N ASN A 486 26.06 26.50 4.00
CA ASN A 486 25.23 26.53 5.21
C ASN A 486 23.82 25.99 4.87
N VAL A 487 23.24 25.18 5.77
CA VAL A 487 21.91 24.57 5.62
C VAL A 487 20.83 25.62 5.39
N LEU A 488 20.88 26.76 6.08
CA LEU A 488 19.92 27.85 5.89
C LEU A 488 19.93 28.35 4.44
N GLN A 489 21.11 28.63 3.90
CA GLN A 489 21.27 29.10 2.53
C GLN A 489 20.78 28.05 1.52
N GLN A 490 21.09 26.77 1.77
CA GLN A 490 20.62 25.67 0.92
C GLN A 490 19.09 25.60 0.89
N MET A 491 18.44 25.77 2.04
CA MET A 491 16.98 25.81 2.12
C MET A 491 16.39 27.02 1.40
N GLN A 492 16.95 28.21 1.61
CA GLN A 492 16.51 29.43 0.94
C GLN A 492 16.63 29.30 -0.58
N ASN A 493 17.76 28.81 -1.06
CA ASN A 493 17.99 28.57 -2.48
C ASN A 493 16.95 27.61 -3.05
N LEU A 494 16.71 26.49 -2.37
CA LEU A 494 15.76 25.48 -2.81
C LEU A 494 14.31 25.98 -2.78
N ASP A 495 13.94 26.75 -1.75
CA ASP A 495 12.60 27.31 -1.60
C ASP A 495 12.33 28.40 -2.64
N ASN A 496 13.25 29.35 -2.82
CA ASN A 496 13.17 30.39 -3.84
C ASN A 496 13.02 29.77 -5.23
N PHE A 497 13.86 28.76 -5.50
CA PHE A 497 13.89 28.08 -6.78
C PHE A 497 12.58 27.34 -7.07
N GLY A 498 12.07 26.53 -6.14
CA GLY A 498 10.79 25.84 -6.31
C GLY A 498 9.58 26.78 -6.30
N GLY A 499 9.64 27.87 -5.53
CA GLY A 499 8.60 28.91 -5.48
C GLY A 499 8.44 29.64 -6.82
N ARG A 500 9.54 30.08 -7.45
CA ARG A 500 9.53 30.75 -8.77
C ARG A 500 8.99 29.86 -9.90
N LEU A 501 9.22 28.55 -9.80
CA LEU A 501 8.70 27.55 -10.74
C LEU A 501 7.29 27.08 -10.38
N ASN A 502 6.82 27.35 -9.16
CA ASN A 502 5.64 26.73 -8.56
C ASN A 502 5.67 25.19 -8.68
N ALA A 503 6.83 24.61 -8.36
CA ALA A 503 7.12 23.19 -8.52
C ALA A 503 7.59 22.55 -7.21
N SER A 504 7.33 21.25 -7.08
CA SER A 504 8.05 20.41 -6.13
C SER A 504 9.45 20.12 -6.68
N VAL A 505 10.47 20.27 -5.86
CA VAL A 505 11.87 20.12 -6.28
C VAL A 505 12.55 19.07 -5.42
N VAL A 506 13.33 18.21 -6.06
CA VAL A 506 14.20 17.24 -5.40
C VAL A 506 15.60 17.42 -5.97
N VAL A 507 16.57 17.67 -5.10
CA VAL A 507 17.99 17.77 -5.44
C VAL A 507 18.72 16.62 -4.76
N TYR A 508 19.59 15.95 -5.50
CA TYR A 508 20.42 14.88 -4.97
C TYR A 508 21.71 14.73 -5.77
N SER A 509 22.68 14.05 -5.16
CA SER A 509 23.93 13.69 -5.77
C SER A 509 24.14 12.17 -5.72
N ASP A 510 24.75 11.63 -6.77
CA ASP A 510 25.27 10.26 -6.78
C ASP A 510 26.76 10.22 -6.34
N SER A 511 27.28 11.33 -5.81
CA SER A 511 28.65 11.38 -5.29
C SER A 511 28.78 10.60 -3.99
N GLU A 512 29.84 9.80 -3.87
CA GLU A 512 30.16 9.09 -2.64
C GLU A 512 30.54 10.06 -1.51
N ASP A 513 31.05 11.25 -1.84
CA ASP A 513 31.41 12.30 -0.88
C ASP A 513 30.26 13.29 -0.59
N ALA A 514 29.07 13.06 -1.16
CA ALA A 514 27.93 13.96 -0.97
C ALA A 514 27.52 14.02 0.51
N GLN A 515 27.68 15.21 1.11
CA GLN A 515 27.24 15.51 2.47
C GLN A 515 25.72 15.59 2.58
N VAL A 516 25.05 16.04 1.51
CA VAL A 516 23.59 16.12 1.41
C VAL A 516 23.08 14.94 0.58
N SER A 517 22.38 14.03 1.25
CA SER A 517 21.81 12.83 0.61
C SER A 517 20.60 13.17 -0.25
N LEU A 518 19.80 14.13 0.21
CA LEU A 518 18.53 14.51 -0.38
C LEU A 518 18.17 15.91 0.12
N ALA A 519 17.81 16.79 -0.80
CA ALA A 519 17.07 18.00 -0.48
C ALA A 519 15.76 18.02 -1.26
N ALA A 520 14.66 18.34 -0.59
CA ALA A 520 13.34 18.33 -1.18
C ALA A 520 12.55 19.57 -0.75
N ARG A 521 11.83 20.17 -1.69
CA ARG A 521 10.84 21.21 -1.45
C ARG A 521 9.49 20.72 -1.99
N ASN A 522 8.50 20.67 -1.12
CA ASN A 522 7.11 20.41 -1.49
C ASN A 522 6.43 21.69 -1.97
N ARG A 523 5.26 21.57 -2.61
CA ARG A 523 4.62 22.73 -3.24
C ARG A 523 4.10 23.74 -2.23
N ASP A 524 3.67 23.26 -1.07
CA ASP A 524 3.28 23.98 0.15
C ASP A 524 4.42 24.80 0.82
N SER A 525 5.62 24.79 0.25
CA SER A 525 6.83 25.44 0.79
C SER A 525 7.49 24.70 1.95
N GLY A 526 7.08 23.46 2.25
CA GLY A 526 7.83 22.60 3.16
C GLY A 526 9.19 22.23 2.55
N VAL A 527 10.29 22.52 3.25
CA VAL A 527 11.66 22.19 2.79
C VAL A 527 12.28 21.16 3.72
N ARG A 528 12.95 20.16 3.15
CA ARG A 528 13.66 19.13 3.89
C ARG A 528 15.05 18.92 3.31
N ILE A 529 16.06 18.94 4.18
CA ILE A 529 17.43 18.58 3.81
C ILE A 529 17.88 17.43 4.71
N VAL A 530 18.40 16.37 4.11
CA VAL A 530 19.05 15.25 4.81
C VAL A 530 20.54 15.41 4.61
N LYS A 531 21.27 15.72 5.69
CA LYS A 531 22.71 15.95 5.71
C LYS A 531 23.35 15.08 6.79
N GLY A 532 24.16 14.10 6.40
CA GLY A 532 24.62 13.04 7.30
C GLY A 532 23.44 12.38 8.01
N ASP A 533 23.47 12.34 9.34
CA ASP A 533 22.39 11.78 10.14
C ASP A 533 21.26 12.73 10.51
N THR A 534 21.45 14.02 10.27
CA THR A 534 20.49 15.07 10.62
C THR A 534 19.52 15.32 9.47
N ARG A 535 18.25 15.51 9.81
CA ARG A 535 17.23 16.03 8.92
C ARG A 535 16.83 17.42 9.39
N PHE A 536 17.03 18.40 8.53
CA PHE A 536 16.56 19.76 8.74
C PHE A 536 15.23 19.94 8.01
N ILE A 537 14.22 20.50 8.69
CA ILE A 537 12.86 20.62 8.19
C ILE A 537 12.38 22.05 8.41
N LYS A 538 12.11 22.75 7.30
CA LYS A 538 11.33 23.99 7.30
C LYS A 538 9.86 23.59 7.17
N ASP A 539 9.09 23.79 8.23
CA ASP A 539 7.66 23.48 8.29
C ASP A 539 6.86 24.78 8.49
N PRO A 540 6.09 25.25 7.49
CA PRO A 540 5.38 26.52 7.57
C PRO A 540 4.33 26.58 8.69
N LEU A 541 3.91 25.43 9.24
CA LEU A 541 2.93 25.34 10.32
C LEU A 541 3.54 25.55 11.71
N MET A 542 4.87 25.56 11.82
CA MET A 542 5.53 25.85 13.09
C MET A 542 5.36 27.30 13.51
N SER A 543 5.41 27.55 14.83
CA SER A 543 5.40 28.90 15.37
C SER A 543 6.71 29.63 15.06
N LYS A 544 6.63 30.93 14.77
CA LYS A 544 7.80 31.81 14.61
C LYS A 544 8.67 31.76 15.88
N ASN A 545 10.00 31.84 15.70
CA ASN A 545 11.01 31.79 16.77
C ASN A 545 11.00 30.53 17.65
N VAL A 546 10.32 29.47 17.23
CA VAL A 546 10.38 28.17 17.89
C VAL A 546 11.17 27.20 17.00
N MET A 547 12.18 26.57 17.58
CA MET A 547 12.87 25.44 16.97
C MET A 547 12.55 24.17 17.75
N ALA A 548 12.30 23.07 17.05
CA ALA A 548 12.04 21.77 17.66
C ALA A 548 13.10 20.75 17.26
N ILE A 549 13.62 20.01 18.24
CA ILE A 549 14.55 18.91 18.05
C ILE A 549 13.84 17.61 18.45
N LEU A 550 13.76 16.65 17.54
CA LEU A 550 13.34 15.29 17.86
C LEU A 550 14.56 14.43 18.15
N GLU A 551 14.61 13.83 19.33
CA GLU A 551 15.68 12.94 19.77
C GLU A 551 15.12 11.54 20.10
N LEU A 552 15.76 10.53 19.52
CA LEU A 552 15.45 9.10 19.73
C LEU A 552 16.69 8.46 20.37
N GLY A 553 16.60 7.99 21.61
CA GLY A 553 17.76 7.44 22.34
C GLY A 553 18.17 6.04 21.86
N ARG A 554 19.49 5.76 21.87
CA ARG A 554 20.17 4.45 21.74
C ARG A 554 19.79 3.49 20.60
N LEU A 555 18.93 3.90 19.67
CA LEU A 555 18.69 3.15 18.45
C LEU A 555 19.86 3.38 17.48
N GLU A 556 20.31 2.35 16.76
CA GLU A 556 21.28 2.46 15.64
C GLU A 556 20.79 3.41 14.51
N SER A 557 19.63 4.05 14.68
CA SER A 557 19.02 5.02 13.81
C SER A 557 18.94 6.42 14.41
N ASN A 558 20.07 7.04 14.72
CA ASN A 558 20.20 8.42 15.21
C ASN A 558 19.68 9.49 14.22
N GLN A 559 18.47 9.34 13.64
CA GLN A 559 17.82 10.36 12.83
C GLN A 559 17.37 11.49 13.74
N GLN A 560 18.18 12.53 13.80
CA GLN A 560 17.85 13.77 14.50
C GLN A 560 17.05 14.64 13.57
N HIS A 561 15.92 15.17 14.02
CA HIS A 561 15.15 16.15 13.24
C HIS A 561 15.27 17.52 13.89
N LEU A 562 15.75 18.51 13.14
CA LEU A 562 15.67 19.92 13.53
C LEU A 562 14.57 20.58 12.68
N MET A 563 13.51 21.03 13.33
CA MET A 563 12.34 21.62 12.69
C MET A 563 12.21 23.10 13.06
N PHE A 564 11.81 23.93 12.12
CA PHE A 564 11.59 25.37 12.31
C PHE A 564 10.65 25.94 11.24
N GLN A 565 10.07 27.13 11.48
CA GLN A 565 9.11 27.73 10.55
C GLN A 565 9.75 28.28 9.26
N GLY A 566 10.84 29.03 9.41
CA GLY A 566 11.41 29.81 8.33
C GLY A 566 12.81 30.33 8.65
N ASP A 567 13.23 31.36 7.94
CA ASP A 567 14.56 31.98 8.02
C ASP A 567 14.56 33.35 8.73
N ASP A 568 13.38 33.86 9.09
CA ASP A 568 13.16 35.16 9.72
C ASP A 568 13.10 35.09 11.26
N PHE A 569 14.16 34.58 11.88
CA PHE A 569 14.26 34.51 13.34
C PHE A 569 14.48 35.90 13.96
N ASP A 570 13.62 36.27 14.90
CA ASP A 570 13.88 37.39 15.82
C ASP A 570 14.93 36.95 16.88
N ALA A 571 15.39 37.90 17.70
CA ALA A 571 16.24 37.58 18.84
C ALA A 571 15.51 36.66 19.84
N ASP A 572 16.27 35.88 20.59
CA ASP A 572 15.77 35.07 21.72
C ASP A 572 14.77 33.99 21.28
N ILE A 573 15.28 32.95 20.60
CA ILE A 573 14.48 31.80 20.16
C ILE A 573 14.15 30.83 21.32
N SER A 574 12.96 30.24 21.29
CA SER A 574 12.60 29.15 22.20
C SER A 574 12.92 27.80 21.55
N VAL A 575 13.56 26.90 22.29
CA VAL A 575 13.91 25.56 21.80
C VAL A 575 13.04 24.52 22.49
N ARG A 576 12.40 23.66 21.70
CA ARG A 576 11.69 22.47 22.19
C ARG A 576 12.49 21.22 21.85
N ILE A 577 12.70 20.35 22.81
CA ILE A 577 13.34 19.05 22.62
C ILE A 577 12.29 17.98 22.92
N LEU A 578 12.04 17.08 21.98
CA LEU A 578 11.12 15.96 22.15
C LEU A 578 11.93 14.67 22.28
N HIS A 579 11.85 14.05 23.45
CA HIS A 579 12.43 12.72 23.69
C HIS A 579 11.34 11.67 23.46
N GLU A 580 11.50 10.88 22.39
CA GLU A 580 10.62 9.77 22.05
C GLU A 580 11.31 8.42 22.31
N GLY A 581 10.53 7.42 22.76
CA GLY A 581 11.00 6.07 23.05
C GLY A 581 11.16 5.76 24.54
N GLU A 582 11.49 4.50 24.85
CA GLU A 582 11.84 4.04 26.20
C GLU A 582 13.30 4.40 26.55
N ASP A 583 14.19 4.39 25.55
CA ASP A 583 15.57 4.84 25.69
C ASP A 583 15.68 6.35 25.50
N HIS A 584 16.29 7.04 26.47
CA HIS A 584 16.54 8.48 26.41
C HIS A 584 17.97 8.76 25.85
N PRO A 585 18.16 9.88 25.13
CA PRO A 585 19.49 10.36 24.75
C PRO A 585 20.38 10.58 25.98
N THR A 586 21.69 10.54 25.79
CA THR A 586 22.65 10.99 26.80
C THR A 586 22.73 12.52 26.82
N THR A 587 23.12 13.09 27.96
CA THR A 587 23.34 14.55 28.09
C THR A 587 24.30 15.10 27.04
N ARG A 588 25.31 14.30 26.68
CA ARG A 588 26.27 14.65 25.64
C ARG A 588 25.60 14.74 24.26
N GLU A 589 24.79 13.75 23.89
CA GLU A 589 24.09 13.73 22.60
C GLU A 589 23.14 14.93 22.47
N THR A 590 22.33 15.23 23.50
CA THR A 590 21.45 16.41 23.48
C THR A 590 22.23 17.72 23.35
N LEU A 591 23.39 17.82 24.01
CA LEU A 591 24.27 18.99 23.89
C LEU A 591 24.90 19.17 22.49
N GLU A 592 25.24 18.05 21.83
CA GLU A 592 25.73 18.02 20.46
C GLU A 592 24.60 18.41 19.49
N ASN A 593 23.38 17.91 19.71
CA ASN A 593 22.20 18.22 18.89
C ASN A 593 21.78 19.68 18.96
N LEU A 594 21.81 20.28 20.15
CA LEU A 594 21.58 21.72 20.29
C LEU A 594 22.60 22.57 19.54
N GLY A 595 23.81 22.03 19.33
CA GLY A 595 24.82 22.67 18.46
C GLY A 595 24.37 22.81 17.01
N LEU A 596 23.45 21.96 16.53
CA LEU A 596 22.92 22.01 15.16
C LEU A 596 22.13 23.29 14.88
N ILE A 597 21.59 23.95 15.91
CA ILE A 597 20.89 25.24 15.78
C ILE A 597 21.79 26.29 15.09
N SER A 598 23.09 26.28 15.40
CA SER A 598 24.07 27.19 14.79
C SER A 598 24.22 27.02 13.28
N GLN A 599 23.83 25.85 12.73
CA GLN A 599 23.78 25.64 11.28
C GLN A 599 22.55 26.29 10.62
N VAL A 600 21.59 26.78 11.40
CA VAL A 600 20.37 27.42 10.89
C VAL A 600 20.32 28.89 11.26
N THR A 601 20.67 29.24 12.50
CA THR A 601 20.58 30.63 12.99
C THR A 601 21.68 30.94 14.01
N GLN A 602 22.00 32.23 14.14
CA GLN A 602 22.94 32.76 15.14
C GLN A 602 22.23 33.48 16.29
N GLN A 603 20.89 33.44 16.33
CA GLN A 603 20.11 34.07 17.39
C GLN A 603 20.34 33.36 18.73
N SER A 604 20.27 34.12 19.82
CA SER A 604 20.35 33.62 21.19
C SER A 604 19.18 32.68 21.51
N ILE A 605 19.43 31.66 22.35
CA ILE A 605 18.38 30.83 22.92
C ILE A 605 17.81 31.55 24.15
N ALA A 606 16.49 31.69 24.24
CA ALA A 606 15.78 32.30 25.35
C ALA A 606 15.47 31.30 26.46
N ASP A 607 15.03 30.11 26.05
CA ASP A 607 14.55 29.03 26.92
C ASP A 607 14.59 27.68 26.20
N ILE A 608 14.61 26.61 27.00
CA ILE A 608 14.57 25.23 26.50
C ILE A 608 13.46 24.46 27.23
N ASP A 609 12.47 23.97 26.47
CA ASP A 609 11.42 23.06 26.93
C ASP A 609 11.74 21.63 26.45
N ILE A 610 11.83 20.67 27.36
CA ILE A 610 12.05 19.25 27.07
C ILE A 610 10.75 18.48 27.34
N ILE A 611 10.23 17.81 26.32
CA ILE A 611 9.02 16.99 26.40
C ILE A 611 9.42 15.52 26.45
N VAL A 612 8.97 14.81 27.48
CA VAL A 612 9.40 13.42 27.75
C VAL A 612 8.23 12.43 27.72
N SER A 613 8.49 11.25 27.15
CA SER A 613 7.56 10.11 27.13
C SER A 613 7.43 9.42 28.50
N THR A 614 8.53 9.33 29.25
CA THR A 614 8.65 8.62 30.53
C THR A 614 9.28 9.48 31.63
N THR A 615 8.95 9.20 32.90
CA THR A 615 9.60 9.80 34.08
C THR A 615 10.43 8.79 34.87
N GLU A 616 10.68 7.60 34.32
CA GLU A 616 11.32 6.48 35.03
C GLU A 616 12.79 6.74 35.40
N ASN A 617 13.46 7.68 34.71
CA ASN A 617 14.84 8.06 35.00
C ASN A 617 14.97 9.54 35.42
N PRO A 618 14.51 9.92 36.64
CA PRO A 618 14.65 11.28 37.14
C PRO A 618 16.10 11.76 37.22
N GLY A 619 17.04 10.85 37.53
CA GLY A 619 18.45 11.17 37.67
C GLY A 619 19.05 11.73 36.39
N HIS A 620 18.78 11.08 35.26
CA HIS A 620 19.22 11.56 33.94
C HIS A 620 18.69 12.97 33.64
N TYR A 621 17.39 13.21 33.81
CA TYR A 621 16.80 14.50 33.49
C TYR A 621 17.25 15.62 34.45
N LEU A 622 17.53 15.29 35.71
CA LEU A 622 18.15 16.23 36.65
C LEU A 622 19.56 16.64 36.20
N GLU A 623 20.38 15.69 35.74
CA GLU A 623 21.71 15.97 35.20
C GLU A 623 21.64 16.78 33.90
N LEU A 624 20.70 16.43 33.01
CA LEU A 624 20.48 17.13 31.75
C LEU A 624 20.07 18.59 31.98
N VAL A 625 19.07 18.84 32.84
CA VAL A 625 18.62 20.19 33.18
C VAL A 625 19.77 21.04 33.74
N LYS A 626 20.57 20.47 34.65
CA LYS A 626 21.76 21.15 35.20
C LYS A 626 22.76 21.49 34.09
N ALA A 627 23.14 20.51 33.27
CA ALA A 627 24.12 20.70 32.21
C ALA A 627 23.67 21.73 31.17
N LEU A 628 22.40 21.72 30.78
CA LEU A 628 21.84 22.68 29.83
C LEU A 628 21.76 24.09 30.43
N SER A 629 21.26 24.21 31.66
CA SER A 629 21.19 25.50 32.37
C SER A 629 22.59 26.07 32.57
N ASP A 630 23.58 25.24 32.89
CA ASP A 630 24.96 25.66 33.08
C ASP A 630 25.63 26.13 31.78
N LYS A 631 25.35 25.47 30.65
CA LYS A 631 25.92 25.84 29.36
C LYS A 631 25.27 27.09 28.76
N TYR A 632 23.94 27.11 28.71
CA TYR A 632 23.19 28.14 27.97
C TYR A 632 22.76 29.32 28.85
N LYS A 633 22.80 29.17 30.19
CA LYS A 633 22.39 30.21 31.15
C LYS A 633 20.97 30.73 30.92
N VAL A 634 20.06 29.83 30.54
CA VAL A 634 18.65 30.09 30.25
C VAL A 634 17.75 29.21 31.13
N THR A 635 16.45 29.51 31.11
CA THR A 635 15.45 28.67 31.77
C THR A 635 15.30 27.34 31.04
N ILE A 636 15.42 26.24 31.78
CA ILE A 636 15.18 24.88 31.28
C ILE A 636 13.97 24.31 31.99
N THR A 637 13.04 23.74 31.23
CA THR A 637 11.83 23.11 31.77
C THR A 637 11.67 21.72 31.17
N VAL A 638 11.36 20.72 32.00
CA VAL A 638 11.01 19.37 31.56
C VAL A 638 9.53 19.16 31.82
N ARG A 639 8.80 18.76 30.79
CA ARG A 639 7.35 18.54 30.81
C ARG A 639 7.01 17.13 30.36
N LYS A 640 5.93 16.60 30.91
CA LYS A 640 5.36 15.33 30.47
C LYS A 640 3.90 15.50 30.09
N GLU A 641 3.51 14.86 28.99
CA GLU A 641 2.12 14.76 28.61
C GLU A 641 1.36 13.85 29.59
N ILE A 642 0.25 14.37 30.12
CA ILE A 642 -0.62 13.65 31.06
C ILE A 642 -1.82 13.06 30.31
N ALA A 643 -2.60 12.19 30.95
CA ALA A 643 -3.70 11.46 30.32
C ALA A 643 -4.76 12.36 29.63
N SER A 644 -4.86 13.63 30.03
CA SER A 644 -5.74 14.63 29.40
C SER A 644 -5.19 15.24 28.10
N GLY A 645 -3.95 14.89 27.70
CA GLY A 645 -3.23 15.51 26.59
C GLY A 645 -2.55 16.85 26.94
N ALA A 646 -2.61 17.28 28.20
CA ALA A 646 -1.92 18.50 28.65
C ALA A 646 -0.45 18.23 29.00
N LEU A 647 0.41 19.24 28.86
CA LEU A 647 1.80 19.17 29.31
C LEU A 647 1.92 19.68 30.76
N ALA A 648 2.29 18.78 31.67
CA ALA A 648 2.57 19.12 33.06
C ALA A 648 4.07 19.31 33.28
N GLU A 649 4.45 20.39 33.97
CA GLU A 649 5.84 20.66 34.37
C GLU A 649 6.29 19.66 35.44
N TRP A 650 7.44 19.03 35.20
CA TRP A 650 8.05 18.06 36.09
C TRP A 650 9.33 18.59 36.74
N LEU A 651 10.26 19.13 35.94
CA LEU A 651 11.51 19.72 36.41
C LEU A 651 11.65 21.12 35.84
N SER A 652 12.24 22.05 36.57
CA SER A 652 12.63 23.35 36.03
C SER A 652 13.85 23.93 36.72
N LYS A 653 14.60 24.74 35.99
CA LYS A 653 15.72 25.52 36.52
C LYS A 653 15.87 26.83 35.75
N THR A 654 15.71 27.94 36.43
CA THR A 654 16.05 29.28 35.93
C THR A 654 17.51 29.61 36.23
N PRO A 655 18.12 30.60 35.56
CA PRO A 655 19.50 31.03 35.84
C PRO A 655 19.72 31.53 37.27
N GLN A 656 18.64 31.93 37.97
CA GLN A 656 18.69 32.43 39.34
C GLN A 656 18.56 31.33 40.40
N ASP A 657 18.09 30.14 40.03
CA ASP A 657 17.88 29.04 40.96
C ASP A 657 19.21 28.38 41.35
N SER A 658 19.41 28.09 42.64
CA SER A 658 20.58 27.34 43.12
C SER A 658 20.51 25.87 42.68
N ASP A 659 19.35 25.24 42.82
CA ASP A 659 19.11 23.82 42.49
C ASP A 659 18.03 23.65 41.42
N VAL A 660 17.77 22.42 40.99
CA VAL A 660 16.64 22.09 40.09
C VAL A 660 15.38 21.98 40.93
N ILE A 661 14.31 22.67 40.52
CA ILE A 661 12.99 22.54 41.13
C ILE A 661 12.36 21.24 40.63
N VAL A 662 12.01 20.36 41.55
CA VAL A 662 11.36 19.08 41.26
C VAL A 662 9.90 19.17 41.68
N ARG A 663 8.99 18.99 40.72
CA ARG A 663 7.55 18.87 40.95
C ARG A 663 7.14 17.40 40.99
N THR A 664 6.01 17.12 41.61
CA THR A 664 5.48 15.74 41.68
C THR A 664 5.27 15.20 40.26
N PRO A 665 5.87 14.03 39.91
CA PRO A 665 5.66 13.40 38.61
C PRO A 665 4.17 13.15 38.36
N PRO A 666 3.63 13.39 37.15
CA PRO A 666 2.18 13.31 36.91
C PRO A 666 1.53 11.95 37.23
N HIS A 667 2.29 10.85 37.22
CA HIS A 667 1.77 9.50 37.51
C HIS A 667 1.53 9.22 38.98
N LEU A 668 2.13 10.02 39.88
CA LEU A 668 1.99 9.83 41.33
C LEU A 668 0.77 10.57 41.91
N ALA A 669 0.05 11.35 41.10
CA ALA A 669 -1.17 12.04 41.52
C ALA A 669 -2.45 11.19 41.35
N GLU A 670 -2.38 10.03 40.67
CA GLU A 670 -3.55 9.20 40.33
C GLU A 670 -3.63 7.85 41.06
N THR A 671 -2.82 7.60 42.10
CA THR A 671 -3.14 6.49 43.01
C THR A 671 -4.21 6.96 43.99
N GLN A 672 -5.43 6.40 43.88
CA GLN A 672 -6.41 6.46 44.96
C GLN A 672 -5.73 6.11 46.29
N PRO A 673 -6.01 6.83 47.40
CA PRO A 673 -5.40 6.52 48.68
C PRO A 673 -5.73 5.07 49.04
N HIS A 674 -4.69 4.25 49.21
CA HIS A 674 -4.84 2.91 49.74
C HIS A 674 -5.56 3.04 51.09
N ASN A 675 -6.67 2.31 51.22
CA ASN A 675 -7.48 2.30 52.42
C ASN A 675 -6.67 1.57 53.51
N ASP A 676 -5.92 2.31 54.32
CA ASP A 676 -5.15 1.81 55.46
C ASP A 676 -6.09 1.31 56.57
N LYS A 677 -6.72 0.16 56.34
CA LYS A 677 -7.20 -0.69 57.43
C LYS A 677 -6.05 -1.63 57.80
N LYS A 678 -5.46 -1.40 58.97
CA LYS A 678 -4.56 -2.35 59.65
C LYS A 678 -5.18 -3.75 59.64
N LEU A 679 -4.67 -4.63 58.79
CA LEU A 679 -4.88 -6.06 58.88
C LEU A 679 -3.83 -6.60 59.85
N GLN A 680 -4.25 -6.80 61.10
CA GLN A 680 -3.53 -7.41 62.23
C GLN A 680 -2.68 -6.49 63.11
N ASP A 681 -2.97 -6.59 64.42
CA ASP A 681 -2.27 -5.97 65.53
C ASP A 681 -1.33 -7.03 66.13
N TRP A 682 -0.02 -6.79 66.08
CA TRP A 682 1.01 -7.76 66.49
C TRP A 682 1.40 -7.65 67.98
N ASP A 683 0.71 -6.83 68.76
CA ASP A 683 1.12 -6.49 70.12
C ASP A 683 0.62 -7.46 71.21
N THR A 684 0.06 -8.64 70.87
CA THR A 684 -0.20 -9.67 71.90
C THR A 684 -0.24 -11.10 71.32
N PRO A 685 0.75 -11.97 71.59
CA PRO A 685 0.67 -13.37 71.20
C PRO A 685 -0.34 -14.13 72.08
N ASN A 686 -1.30 -14.82 71.46
CA ASN A 686 -2.17 -15.79 72.13
C ASN A 686 -1.40 -17.10 72.35
N GLN A 687 -1.58 -17.69 73.53
CA GLN A 687 -0.98 -18.92 74.07
C GLN A 687 -1.32 -20.23 73.31
N GLU A 688 -1.98 -20.16 72.16
CA GLU A 688 -2.12 -21.29 71.21
C GLU A 688 -1.05 -21.31 70.10
N GLN A 689 -0.10 -20.37 70.12
CA GLN A 689 1.05 -20.34 69.20
C GLN A 689 2.42 -20.58 69.89
N ILE A 690 2.44 -21.22 71.06
CA ILE A 690 3.67 -21.74 71.70
C ILE A 690 3.72 -23.27 71.58
#